data_AF-A0A6I3A6Y1-F1
#
_entry.id   AF-A0A6I3A6Y1-F1
#
_cell.length_a   1.000
_cell.length_b   1.000
_cell.length_c   1.000
_cell.angle_alpha   90.00
_cell.angle_beta   90.00
_cell.angle_gamma   90.00
#
_symmetry.space_group_name_H-M   'P 1'
#
loop_
_entity.id
_entity.type
_entity.pdbx_description
1 polymer ?
#
loop_
_entity_poly.entity_id
_entity_poly.type
_entity_poly.pdbx_seq_one_letter_code
_entity_poly.pdbx_strand_id
1 'polypeptide(L)'
;MTISTEIKFNIYNPVITYEHRAAYDMVLSQLHEIFPICNQGKCKALEVTDDPQKQKQINDLMEKVEFISDSLITITKVFFDQLYRAKESSSQSIAHSMAKITIDMIERNLLERTCDVRWWALEKSFWECVEVSNLLNTGTAKKSTVKITADSAVNSDKKLIESSLANLVTVACTRLEDIRSSYTLYRDLVLVDMSGKVIATANIDSREKLLGFNISEEVWFKEALKTIDGTEYFVQDFSKSKLEDNGSLIYSTAIRDKGDEKGDVIGVLGVLFDFQGECQIVLNDSLPKDRNGETLDGWFSFFTNNQGRVICSSDQDFIPPGLVPHVPKSHRILRNKGDFKFSTAVFCGINCLIVSHKSEGFDDYDGLEWTSHLVLPVASMFERHIENKDFGITPKELMNSHLIPEINRQTFQEIQRNTDKGDIQLISINGIVLATDLGKSGKSFMPIFDQITKTGSSTTGKMELLLSEMSSDMLNQTLKALVNLSKQAIELIDRNLFERAADVRWWSSDFVFCEALKNTETENYDTVSKRLAVINSSYSMYRDLVIVDSNGRIVANSKLENRDKLKGVSVSDQSWFRQGMQISKSVQFGVQDVCNSDLESEKTSLIYSGGILENGQRIGKALGVLGIFFDWEALAHPILEGCVPRIDNHIVEGGASFFTNTDHQIIASTDEEHFTTGNQVSIPTANLTLKEGESTAGMFLANGKKYIIGSTKTKGYREYRGLEWTAHVVRSID
;
A
#
# COMPACT_ATOMS: atom_id res chain seq x y z
N MET A 1 -21.00 9.66 11.03
CA MET A 1 -22.36 9.36 10.51
C MET A 1 -22.80 10.49 9.60
N THR A 2 -22.51 10.38 8.31
CA THR A 2 -23.09 11.26 7.29
C THR A 2 -24.31 10.52 6.78
N ILE A 3 -25.49 11.12 6.94
CA ILE A 3 -26.74 10.63 6.34
C ILE A 3 -26.51 10.69 4.82
N SER A 4 -26.07 9.58 4.21
CA SER A 4 -26.25 9.43 2.78
C SER A 4 -27.77 9.43 2.60
N THR A 5 -28.27 10.31 1.74
CA THR A 5 -29.60 10.13 1.17
C THR A 5 -29.67 8.69 0.70
N GLU A 6 -30.49 7.85 1.34
CA GLU A 6 -30.61 6.42 1.02
C GLU A 6 -31.01 6.32 -0.46
N ILE A 7 -30.03 6.13 -1.32
CA ILE A 7 -30.29 5.86 -2.73
C ILE A 7 -30.92 4.46 -2.72
N LYS A 8 -32.22 4.41 -2.99
CA LYS A 8 -32.85 3.16 -3.41
C LYS A 8 -32.38 2.92 -4.84
N PHE A 9 -31.63 1.85 -5.06
CA PHE A 9 -31.33 1.36 -6.39
C PHE A 9 -32.64 0.86 -7.00
N ASN A 10 -33.33 1.76 -7.71
CA ASN A 10 -34.42 1.35 -8.57
C ASN A 10 -33.86 0.82 -9.89
N ILE A 11 -34.62 -0.01 -10.58
CA ILE A 11 -34.20 -0.60 -11.86
C ILE A 11 -33.83 0.40 -12.94
N TYR A 12 -34.32 1.65 -12.83
CA TYR A 12 -34.04 2.73 -13.76
C TYR A 12 -32.72 3.44 -13.47
N ASN A 13 -32.01 3.06 -12.42
CA ASN A 13 -30.69 3.59 -12.13
C ASN A 13 -29.76 3.26 -13.32
N PRO A 14 -29.11 4.27 -13.94
CA PRO A 14 -28.27 4.08 -15.13
C PRO A 14 -27.05 3.19 -14.88
N VAL A 15 -26.73 2.95 -13.61
CA VAL A 15 -25.60 2.13 -13.18
C VAL A 15 -25.90 0.62 -13.22
N ILE A 16 -27.18 0.26 -13.32
CA ILE A 16 -27.59 -1.15 -13.48
C ILE A 16 -27.32 -1.60 -14.90
N THR A 17 -26.57 -2.69 -15.05
CA THR A 17 -26.29 -3.34 -16.33
C THR A 17 -27.59 -3.73 -17.05
N TYR A 18 -27.59 -3.64 -18.38
CA TYR A 18 -28.75 -3.96 -19.21
C TYR A 18 -29.28 -5.38 -18.94
N GLU A 19 -28.38 -6.34 -18.75
CA GLU A 19 -28.70 -7.75 -18.54
C GLU A 19 -29.45 -7.97 -17.22
N HIS A 20 -28.96 -7.40 -16.11
CA HIS A 20 -29.66 -7.46 -14.82
C HIS A 20 -31.02 -6.77 -14.86
N ARG A 21 -31.14 -5.63 -15.58
CA ARG A 21 -32.44 -4.97 -15.79
C ARG A 21 -33.38 -5.88 -16.58
N ALA A 22 -32.92 -6.45 -17.70
CA ALA A 22 -33.72 -7.34 -18.54
C ALA A 22 -34.15 -8.62 -17.79
N ALA A 23 -33.25 -9.21 -17.01
CA ALA A 23 -33.54 -10.38 -16.19
C ALA A 23 -34.58 -10.06 -15.10
N TYR A 24 -34.42 -8.93 -14.42
CA TYR A 24 -35.38 -8.46 -13.42
C TYR A 24 -36.76 -8.17 -14.04
N ASP A 25 -36.80 -7.45 -15.17
CA ASP A 25 -38.06 -7.11 -15.85
C ASP A 25 -38.79 -8.37 -16.32
N MET A 26 -38.03 -9.37 -16.77
CA MET A 26 -38.59 -10.67 -17.16
C MET A 26 -39.18 -11.42 -15.97
N VAL A 27 -38.51 -11.44 -14.81
CA VAL A 27 -39.03 -12.06 -13.57
C VAL A 27 -40.31 -11.36 -13.12
N LEU A 28 -40.33 -10.03 -13.10
CA LEU A 28 -41.54 -9.26 -12.75
C LEU A 28 -42.69 -9.51 -13.71
N SER A 29 -42.43 -9.51 -15.02
CA SER A 29 -43.46 -9.75 -16.03
C SER A 29 -44.13 -11.11 -15.83
N GLN A 30 -43.35 -12.16 -15.55
CA GLN A 30 -43.91 -13.49 -15.32
C GLN A 30 -44.68 -13.60 -14.00
N LEU A 31 -44.26 -12.92 -12.93
CA LEU A 31 -45.04 -12.84 -11.68
C LEU A 31 -46.36 -12.09 -11.90
N HIS A 32 -46.35 -11.03 -12.71
CA HIS A 32 -47.56 -10.30 -13.05
C HIS A 32 -48.53 -11.10 -13.92
N GLU A 33 -48.05 -12.02 -14.77
CA GLU A 33 -48.91 -12.93 -15.55
C GLU A 33 -49.73 -13.90 -14.67
N ILE A 34 -49.34 -14.13 -13.41
CA ILE A 34 -50.07 -15.01 -12.49
C ILE A 34 -51.44 -14.40 -12.10
N PHE A 35 -51.55 -13.08 -11.94
CA PHE A 35 -52.79 -12.44 -11.50
C PHE A 35 -53.97 -12.63 -12.48
N PRO A 36 -53.81 -12.43 -13.80
CA PRO A 36 -54.84 -12.79 -14.78
C PRO A 36 -55.25 -14.27 -14.73
N ILE A 37 -54.30 -15.19 -14.52
CA ILE A 37 -54.57 -16.62 -14.44
C ILE A 37 -55.40 -16.95 -13.20
N CYS A 38 -55.07 -16.34 -12.05
CA CYS A 38 -55.85 -16.49 -10.82
C CYS A 38 -57.27 -15.95 -10.96
N ASN A 39 -57.45 -14.77 -11.60
CA ASN A 39 -58.77 -14.23 -11.91
C ASN A 39 -59.58 -15.13 -12.84
N GLN A 40 -58.94 -15.71 -13.86
CA GLN A 40 -59.59 -16.70 -14.72
C GLN A 40 -60.05 -17.93 -13.92
N GLY A 41 -59.23 -18.39 -12.97
CA GLY A 41 -59.57 -19.46 -12.03
C GLY A 41 -60.80 -19.14 -11.17
N LYS A 42 -60.84 -17.94 -10.57
CA LYS A 42 -61.98 -17.45 -9.76
C LYS A 42 -63.27 -17.36 -10.58
N CYS A 43 -63.20 -16.80 -11.79
CA CYS A 43 -64.36 -16.74 -12.70
C CYS A 43 -64.83 -18.13 -13.09
N LYS A 44 -63.90 -19.05 -13.38
CA LYS A 44 -64.24 -20.42 -13.76
C LYS A 44 -64.87 -21.20 -12.60
N ALA A 45 -64.49 -20.93 -11.35
CA ALA A 45 -65.14 -21.47 -10.15
C ALA A 45 -66.65 -21.18 -10.12
N LEU A 46 -67.05 -19.96 -10.49
CA LEU A 46 -68.45 -19.55 -10.57
C LEU A 46 -69.23 -20.24 -11.70
N GLU A 47 -68.57 -20.61 -12.79
CA GLU A 47 -69.22 -21.25 -13.95
C GLU A 47 -69.45 -22.77 -13.78
N VAL A 48 -68.63 -23.43 -12.98
CA VAL A 48 -68.43 -24.89 -13.06
C VAL A 48 -69.00 -25.65 -11.85
N THR A 49 -69.20 -24.99 -10.72
CA THR A 49 -69.72 -25.61 -9.49
C THR A 49 -70.65 -24.64 -8.75
N ASP A 50 -71.85 -25.09 -8.39
CA ASP A 50 -72.79 -24.32 -7.56
C ASP A 50 -72.58 -24.54 -6.04
N ASP A 51 -71.65 -25.43 -5.65
CA ASP A 51 -71.30 -25.69 -4.25
C ASP A 51 -70.50 -24.49 -3.66
N PRO A 52 -71.09 -23.73 -2.70
CA PRO A 52 -70.44 -22.56 -2.13
C PRO A 52 -69.14 -22.88 -1.38
N GLN A 53 -69.03 -24.09 -0.81
CA GLN A 53 -67.82 -24.50 -0.08
C GLN A 53 -66.65 -24.77 -1.03
N LYS A 54 -66.91 -25.44 -2.16
CA LYS A 54 -65.87 -25.71 -3.17
C LYS A 54 -65.47 -24.44 -3.92
N GLN A 55 -66.41 -23.54 -4.22
CA GLN A 55 -66.09 -22.21 -4.77
C GLN A 55 -65.16 -21.43 -3.83
N LYS A 56 -65.49 -21.42 -2.53
CA LYS A 56 -64.65 -20.77 -1.51
C LYS A 56 -63.25 -21.36 -1.45
N GLN A 57 -63.11 -22.69 -1.48
CA GLN A 57 -61.80 -23.35 -1.47
C GLN A 57 -60.95 -22.98 -2.70
N ILE A 58 -61.53 -22.90 -3.90
CA ILE A 58 -60.81 -22.48 -5.11
C ILE A 58 -60.39 -21.01 -5.00
N ASN A 59 -61.29 -20.13 -4.53
CA ASN A 59 -60.97 -18.71 -4.33
C ASN A 59 -59.83 -18.54 -3.32
N ASP A 60 -59.88 -19.24 -2.18
CA ASP A 60 -58.85 -19.21 -1.15
C ASP A 60 -57.49 -19.70 -1.70
N LEU A 61 -57.47 -20.71 -2.59
CA LEU A 61 -56.26 -21.16 -3.27
C LEU A 61 -55.71 -20.08 -4.21
N MET A 62 -56.57 -19.47 -5.04
CA MET A 62 -56.16 -18.42 -5.99
C MET A 62 -55.64 -17.16 -5.28
N GLU A 63 -56.30 -16.74 -4.19
CA GLU A 63 -55.83 -15.62 -3.36
C GLU A 63 -54.48 -15.91 -2.71
N LYS A 64 -54.21 -17.15 -2.28
CA LYS A 64 -52.88 -17.53 -1.78
C LYS A 64 -51.82 -17.46 -2.86
N VAL A 65 -52.11 -17.90 -4.09
CA VAL A 65 -51.17 -17.78 -5.23
C VAL A 65 -50.87 -16.31 -5.53
N GLU A 66 -51.90 -15.45 -5.56
CA GLU A 66 -51.74 -14.00 -5.75
C GLU A 66 -50.88 -13.38 -4.65
N PHE A 67 -51.14 -13.73 -3.38
CA PHE A 67 -50.36 -13.25 -2.24
C PHE A 67 -48.88 -13.64 -2.33
N ILE A 68 -48.59 -14.90 -2.68
CA ILE A 68 -47.21 -15.36 -2.83
C ILE A 68 -46.53 -14.66 -4.01
N SER A 69 -47.24 -14.46 -5.13
CA SER A 69 -46.70 -13.73 -6.28
C SER A 69 -46.34 -12.29 -5.92
N ASP A 70 -47.22 -11.58 -5.21
CA ASP A 70 -46.99 -10.21 -4.76
C ASP A 70 -45.85 -10.10 -3.73
N SER A 71 -45.76 -11.09 -2.84
CA SER A 71 -44.66 -11.25 -1.89
C SER A 71 -43.33 -11.44 -2.64
N LEU A 72 -43.26 -12.37 -3.61
CA LEU A 72 -42.06 -12.60 -4.43
C LEU A 72 -41.64 -11.35 -5.22
N ILE A 73 -42.59 -10.59 -5.79
CA ILE A 73 -42.30 -9.30 -6.45
C ILE A 73 -41.62 -8.34 -5.47
N THR A 74 -42.15 -8.24 -4.26
CA THR A 74 -41.64 -7.33 -3.23
C THR A 74 -40.27 -7.77 -2.74
N ILE A 75 -40.09 -9.06 -2.46
CA ILE A 75 -38.82 -9.64 -2.01
C ILE A 75 -37.75 -9.50 -3.09
N THR A 76 -38.07 -9.72 -4.36
CA THR A 76 -37.14 -9.52 -5.50
C THR A 76 -36.63 -8.08 -5.56
N LYS A 77 -37.54 -7.10 -5.41
CA LYS A 77 -37.20 -5.67 -5.38
C LYS A 77 -36.22 -5.34 -4.25
N VAL A 78 -36.53 -5.82 -3.05
CA VAL A 78 -35.74 -5.59 -1.85
C VAL A 78 -34.36 -6.25 -1.99
N PHE A 79 -34.31 -7.50 -2.45
CA PHE A 79 -33.06 -8.23 -2.66
C PHE A 79 -32.14 -7.51 -3.65
N PHE A 80 -32.69 -7.04 -4.76
CA PHE A 80 -31.93 -6.34 -5.80
C PHE A 80 -31.30 -5.04 -5.26
N ASP A 81 -32.08 -4.21 -4.55
CA ASP A 81 -31.59 -2.98 -3.90
C ASP A 81 -30.48 -3.30 -2.88
N GLN A 82 -30.71 -4.30 -2.03
CA GLN A 82 -29.73 -4.70 -1.00
C GLN A 82 -28.40 -5.16 -1.60
N LEU A 83 -28.41 -5.93 -2.68
CA LEU A 83 -27.18 -6.46 -3.28
C LEU A 83 -26.38 -5.36 -3.98
N TYR A 84 -27.03 -4.46 -4.69
CA TYR A 84 -26.36 -3.31 -5.30
C TYR A 84 -25.76 -2.37 -4.24
N ARG A 85 -26.43 -2.18 -3.10
CA ARG A 85 -25.87 -1.46 -1.94
C ARG A 85 -24.66 -2.16 -1.36
N ALA A 86 -24.69 -3.48 -1.26
CA ALA A 86 -23.54 -4.26 -0.81
C ALA A 86 -22.34 -4.08 -1.76
N LYS A 87 -22.59 -4.08 -3.08
CA LYS A 87 -21.57 -3.84 -4.11
C LYS A 87 -20.96 -2.44 -4.00
N GLU A 88 -21.81 -1.43 -3.76
CA GLU A 88 -21.40 -0.04 -3.54
C GLU A 88 -20.55 0.09 -2.27
N SER A 89 -21.03 -0.39 -1.13
CA SER A 89 -20.34 -0.33 0.16
C SER A 89 -18.98 -1.04 0.10
N SER A 90 -18.92 -2.24 -0.49
CA SER A 90 -17.67 -2.95 -0.70
C SER A 90 -16.70 -2.16 -1.57
N SER A 91 -17.16 -1.56 -2.67
CA SER A 91 -16.30 -0.73 -3.53
C SER A 91 -15.79 0.51 -2.81
N GLN A 92 -16.63 1.19 -2.03
CA GLN A 92 -16.26 2.35 -1.23
C GLN A 92 -15.18 1.99 -0.20
N SER A 93 -15.33 0.85 0.49
CA SER A 93 -14.34 0.38 1.47
C SER A 93 -12.99 0.05 0.83
N ILE A 94 -12.99 -0.60 -0.34
CA ILE A 94 -11.76 -0.88 -1.10
C ILE A 94 -11.08 0.42 -1.53
N ALA A 95 -11.84 1.34 -2.11
CA ALA A 95 -11.33 2.63 -2.58
C ALA A 95 -10.78 3.49 -1.42
N HIS A 96 -11.40 3.45 -0.24
CA HIS A 96 -10.88 4.12 0.96
C HIS A 96 -9.59 3.49 1.46
N SER A 97 -9.53 2.16 1.54
CA SER A 97 -8.31 1.45 1.95
C SER A 97 -7.15 1.80 1.02
N MET A 98 -7.40 1.83 -0.28
CA MET A 98 -6.43 2.24 -1.29
C MET A 98 -5.99 3.70 -1.13
N ALA A 99 -6.92 4.63 -0.93
CA ALA A 99 -6.56 6.03 -0.69
C ALA A 99 -5.72 6.22 0.60
N LYS A 100 -6.03 5.47 1.66
CA LYS A 100 -5.28 5.45 2.92
C LYS A 100 -3.87 4.90 2.74
N ILE A 101 -3.74 3.70 2.18
CA ILE A 101 -2.44 3.06 1.95
C ILE A 101 -1.55 3.93 1.06
N THR A 102 -2.10 4.55 0.02
CA THR A 102 -1.36 5.42 -0.90
C THR A 102 -0.78 6.65 -0.19
N ILE A 103 -1.48 7.28 0.77
CA ILE A 103 -0.91 8.40 1.54
C ILE A 103 0.07 7.93 2.59
N ASP A 104 -0.24 6.85 3.31
CA ASP A 104 0.63 6.27 4.34
C ASP A 104 1.98 5.87 3.71
N MET A 105 1.96 5.35 2.47
CA MET A 105 3.17 4.99 1.74
C MET A 105 4.05 6.21 1.40
N ILE A 106 3.45 7.35 1.05
CA ILE A 106 4.21 8.57 0.82
C ILE A 106 4.74 9.12 2.13
N GLU A 107 3.96 9.15 3.20
CA GLU A 107 4.44 9.70 4.48
C GLU A 107 5.56 8.89 5.10
N ARG A 108 5.48 7.56 5.06
CA ARG A 108 6.61 6.69 5.46
C ARG A 108 7.86 7.00 4.66
N ASN A 109 7.69 7.21 3.34
CA ASN A 109 8.80 7.63 2.51
C ASN A 109 9.37 8.95 3.04
N LEU A 110 8.55 9.98 3.21
CA LEU A 110 8.98 11.29 3.69
C LEU A 110 9.68 11.25 5.05
N LEU A 111 9.24 10.40 5.98
CA LEU A 111 9.84 10.22 7.30
C LEU A 111 11.29 9.73 7.20
N GLU A 112 11.55 8.69 6.41
CA GLU A 112 12.91 8.12 6.26
C GLU A 112 13.92 9.20 5.81
N ARG A 113 13.48 10.15 4.97
CA ARG A 113 14.34 11.25 4.47
C ARG A 113 14.73 12.21 5.58
N THR A 114 13.89 12.37 6.59
CA THR A 114 14.21 13.20 7.75
C THR A 114 15.38 12.61 8.54
N CYS A 115 15.50 11.28 8.59
CA CYS A 115 16.62 10.59 9.21
C CYS A 115 17.89 10.73 8.35
N ASP A 116 17.76 10.54 7.04
CA ASP A 116 18.89 10.60 6.11
C ASP A 116 19.59 11.96 6.14
N VAL A 117 18.84 13.07 6.08
CA VAL A 117 19.40 14.42 6.08
C VAL A 117 20.15 14.74 7.37
N ARG A 118 19.62 14.32 8.51
CA ARG A 118 20.27 14.49 9.82
C ARG A 118 21.58 13.71 9.89
N TRP A 119 21.57 12.47 9.39
CA TRP A 119 22.77 11.64 9.35
C TRP A 119 23.86 12.22 8.44
N TRP A 120 23.51 12.62 7.22
CA TRP A 120 24.47 13.16 6.27
C TRP A 120 25.12 14.45 6.74
N ALA A 121 24.44 15.26 7.56
CA ALA A 121 25.00 16.48 8.13
C ALA A 121 26.20 16.24 9.05
N LEU A 122 26.37 15.02 9.59
CA LEU A 122 27.48 14.63 10.45
C LEU A 122 28.72 14.13 9.68
N GLU A 123 28.65 14.09 8.34
CA GLU A 123 29.73 13.53 7.52
C GLU A 123 30.99 14.39 7.53
N LYS A 124 32.13 13.74 7.75
CA LYS A 124 33.45 14.38 7.92
C LYS A 124 33.82 15.32 6.78
N SER A 125 33.69 14.82 5.56
CA SER A 125 34.02 15.58 4.35
C SER A 125 33.16 16.83 4.15
N PHE A 126 31.99 16.93 4.79
CA PHE A 126 31.11 18.09 4.64
C PHE A 126 31.48 19.20 5.61
N TRP A 127 31.62 18.92 6.91
CA TRP A 127 31.97 19.95 7.87
C TRP A 127 33.41 20.47 7.68
N GLU A 128 34.38 19.62 7.29
CA GLU A 128 35.75 20.08 6.96
C GLU A 128 35.77 21.05 5.78
N CYS A 129 34.95 20.77 4.76
CA CYS A 129 34.83 21.62 3.58
C CYS A 129 34.20 22.99 3.92
N VAL A 130 33.13 22.98 4.71
CA VAL A 130 32.40 24.19 5.13
C VAL A 130 33.25 25.04 6.08
N GLU A 131 33.97 24.44 7.03
CA GLU A 131 34.86 25.15 7.96
C GLU A 131 35.94 25.92 7.20
N VAL A 132 36.61 25.28 6.25
CA VAL A 132 37.67 25.92 5.43
C VAL A 132 37.09 27.03 4.54
N SER A 133 35.88 26.85 4.00
CA SER A 133 35.20 27.90 3.23
C SER A 133 34.87 29.13 4.09
N ASN A 134 34.35 28.93 5.30
CA ASN A 134 34.05 30.01 6.24
C ASN A 134 35.30 30.77 6.68
N LEU A 135 36.43 30.08 6.88
CA LEU A 135 37.71 30.71 7.20
C LEU A 135 38.20 31.65 6.09
N LEU A 136 37.99 31.28 4.82
CA LEU A 136 38.31 32.13 3.67
C LEU A 136 37.38 33.35 3.56
N ASN A 137 36.09 33.20 3.89
CA ASN A 137 35.10 34.28 3.84
C ASN A 137 35.25 35.29 5.00
N THR A 138 35.64 34.85 6.20
CA THR A 138 35.73 35.70 7.40
C THR A 138 37.07 36.43 7.54
N GLY A 139 38.08 36.12 6.71
CA GLY A 139 39.38 36.79 6.72
C GLY A 139 40.19 36.62 8.02
N THR A 140 39.76 35.72 8.91
CA THR A 140 40.45 35.46 10.19
C THR A 140 41.13 34.10 10.16
N ALA A 141 42.37 34.08 9.68
CA ALA A 141 43.31 33.00 9.97
C ALA A 141 43.67 33.03 11.47
N LYS A 142 42.74 32.65 12.35
CA LYS A 142 43.09 32.33 13.74
C LYS A 142 43.60 30.90 13.76
N LYS A 143 44.88 30.77 14.12
CA LYS A 143 45.61 29.52 14.40
C LYS A 143 44.72 28.49 15.11
N SER A 144 44.10 27.59 14.35
CA SER A 144 43.75 26.26 14.84
C SER A 144 44.83 25.29 14.35
N THR A 145 45.13 24.33 15.20
CA THR A 145 46.41 23.61 15.28
C THR A 145 46.58 22.57 14.17
N VAL A 146 46.83 23.01 12.94
CA VAL A 146 47.55 22.15 11.98
C VAL A 146 49.04 22.42 12.19
N LYS A 147 49.78 21.43 12.71
CA LYS A 147 51.24 21.46 12.77
C LYS A 147 51.80 21.56 11.35
N ILE A 148 52.00 22.76 10.85
CA ILE A 148 52.91 23.02 9.73
C ILE A 148 53.91 24.07 10.22
N THR A 149 55.16 23.64 10.26
CA THR A 149 56.33 24.41 10.65
C THR A 149 56.44 25.71 9.87
N ALA A 150 56.75 26.79 10.59
CA ALA A 150 56.85 28.17 10.13
C ALA A 150 57.90 28.38 9.02
N ASP A 151 57.55 29.12 7.96
CA ASP A 151 57.93 30.54 7.77
C ASP A 151 57.58 31.05 6.36
N SER A 152 57.22 32.34 6.27
CA SER A 152 57.00 33.20 5.08
C SER A 152 55.58 33.36 4.46
N ALA A 153 54.78 34.17 5.17
CA ALA A 153 54.11 35.41 4.71
C ALA A 153 52.98 35.37 3.65
N VAL A 154 51.76 35.03 4.11
CA VAL A 154 50.42 35.61 3.81
C VAL A 154 49.83 35.46 2.40
N ASN A 155 50.62 35.53 1.31
CA ASN A 155 50.12 35.31 -0.06
C ASN A 155 50.26 33.85 -0.52
N SER A 156 51.23 33.12 0.04
CA SER A 156 51.40 31.67 -0.12
C SER A 156 50.30 30.90 0.59
N ASP A 157 49.91 31.34 1.79
CA ASP A 157 48.90 30.69 2.63
C ASP A 157 47.51 30.72 2.01
N LYS A 158 47.08 31.87 1.46
CA LYS A 158 45.76 31.96 0.80
C LYS A 158 45.65 31.04 -0.41
N LYS A 159 46.70 30.96 -1.22
CA LYS A 159 46.74 30.09 -2.41
C LYS A 159 46.82 28.60 -2.05
N LEU A 160 47.52 28.27 -0.96
CA LEU A 160 47.54 26.92 -0.38
C LEU A 160 46.16 26.54 0.19
N ILE A 161 45.50 27.43 0.93
CA ILE A 161 44.15 27.21 1.47
C ILE A 161 43.12 27.12 0.33
N GLU A 162 43.22 27.94 -0.72
CA GLU A 162 42.38 27.84 -1.93
C GLU A 162 42.58 26.50 -2.65
N SER A 163 43.83 26.02 -2.77
CA SER A 163 44.12 24.70 -3.35
C SER A 163 43.61 23.55 -2.47
N SER A 164 43.68 23.71 -1.14
CA SER A 164 43.15 22.75 -0.17
C SER A 164 41.63 22.72 -0.20
N LEU A 165 40.97 23.89 -0.31
CA LEU A 165 39.52 24.00 -0.46
C LEU A 165 39.08 23.34 -1.77
N ALA A 166 39.78 23.58 -2.89
CA ALA A 166 39.44 22.94 -4.17
C ALA A 166 39.47 21.40 -4.08
N ASN A 167 40.44 20.85 -3.34
CA ASN A 167 40.49 19.41 -3.07
C ASN A 167 39.34 18.94 -2.16
N LEU A 168 39.07 19.66 -1.06
CA LEU A 168 37.96 19.34 -0.15
C LEU A 168 36.58 19.45 -0.83
N VAL A 169 36.37 20.45 -1.68
CA VAL A 169 35.16 20.61 -2.50
C VAL A 169 35.02 19.43 -3.45
N THR A 170 36.12 18.97 -4.07
CA THR A 170 36.11 17.80 -4.94
C THR A 170 35.70 16.55 -4.16
N VAL A 171 36.29 16.33 -2.99
CA VAL A 171 35.95 15.19 -2.11
C VAL A 171 34.49 15.26 -1.64
N ALA A 172 34.02 16.43 -1.21
CA ALA A 172 32.64 16.63 -0.78
C ALA A 172 31.66 16.39 -1.94
N CYS A 173 31.95 16.90 -3.14
CA CYS A 173 31.19 16.63 -4.35
C CYS A 173 31.12 15.13 -4.67
N THR A 174 32.25 14.41 -4.63
CA THR A 174 32.28 12.96 -4.85
C THR A 174 31.47 12.19 -3.81
N ARG A 175 31.51 12.61 -2.55
CA ARG A 175 30.70 11.98 -1.48
C ARG A 175 29.21 12.25 -1.64
N LEU A 176 28.81 13.46 -2.03
CA LEU A 176 27.42 13.78 -2.37
C LEU A 176 26.94 12.97 -3.59
N GLU A 177 27.81 12.76 -4.59
CA GLU A 177 27.52 11.85 -5.72
C GLU A 177 27.34 10.40 -5.25
N ASP A 178 28.15 9.91 -4.31
CA ASP A 178 28.01 8.56 -3.75
C ASP A 178 26.64 8.37 -3.09
N ILE A 179 26.22 9.35 -2.27
CA ILE A 179 24.89 9.37 -1.65
C ILE A 179 23.81 9.32 -2.75
N ARG A 180 23.85 10.25 -3.70
CA ARG A 180 22.87 10.32 -4.80
C ARG A 180 22.83 9.04 -5.64
N SER A 181 23.96 8.36 -5.83
CA SER A 181 24.03 7.10 -6.56
C SER A 181 23.48 5.91 -5.77
N SER A 182 23.57 5.97 -4.44
CA SER A 182 23.04 4.93 -3.54
C SER A 182 21.54 5.08 -3.34
N TYR A 183 21.06 6.33 -3.33
CA TYR A 183 19.66 6.73 -3.21
C TYR A 183 19.23 7.49 -4.47
N THR A 184 18.72 6.77 -5.46
CA THR A 184 18.37 7.31 -6.80
C THR A 184 17.16 8.25 -6.82
N LEU A 185 16.67 8.66 -5.65
CA LEU A 185 15.47 9.43 -5.40
C LEU A 185 15.72 10.95 -5.32
N TYR A 186 16.97 11.33 -5.09
CA TYR A 186 17.34 12.73 -4.95
C TYR A 186 17.83 13.30 -6.27
N ARG A 187 17.31 14.48 -6.63
CA ARG A 187 17.79 15.21 -7.81
C ARG A 187 19.15 15.83 -7.53
N ASP A 188 19.29 16.45 -6.37
CA ASP A 188 20.52 17.10 -5.96
C ASP A 188 20.64 17.18 -4.43
N LEU A 189 21.88 17.25 -3.96
CA LEU A 189 22.22 17.56 -2.57
C LEU A 189 23.22 18.70 -2.61
N VAL A 190 22.98 19.75 -1.82
CA VAL A 190 23.77 20.98 -1.84
C VAL A 190 24.32 21.31 -0.46
N LEU A 191 25.60 21.68 -0.39
CA LEU A 191 26.25 22.19 0.81
C LEU A 191 26.40 23.71 0.71
N VAL A 192 26.05 24.42 1.78
CA VAL A 192 25.96 25.88 1.80
C VAL A 192 26.71 26.43 3.00
N ASP A 193 27.49 27.49 2.79
CA ASP A 193 28.21 28.18 3.88
C ASP A 193 27.32 29.16 4.66
N MET A 194 27.87 29.74 5.74
CA MET A 194 27.16 30.74 6.57
C MET A 194 26.78 32.02 5.80
N SER A 195 27.42 32.29 4.66
CA SER A 195 27.09 33.44 3.81
C SER A 195 25.94 33.16 2.84
N GLY A 196 25.46 31.92 2.79
CA GLY A 196 24.43 31.47 1.86
C GLY A 196 24.96 31.10 0.48
N LYS A 197 26.27 30.90 0.31
CA LYS A 197 26.85 30.43 -0.96
C LYS A 197 26.93 28.91 -1.00
N VAL A 198 26.56 28.34 -2.14
CA VAL A 198 26.70 26.90 -2.40
C VAL A 198 28.18 26.55 -2.62
N ILE A 199 28.70 25.62 -1.82
CA ILE A 199 30.10 25.18 -1.81
C ILE A 199 30.27 23.86 -2.59
N ALA A 200 29.29 22.96 -2.54
CA ALA A 200 29.33 21.67 -3.21
C ALA A 200 27.93 21.21 -3.62
N THR A 201 27.86 20.38 -4.66
CA THR A 201 26.61 19.80 -5.19
C THR A 201 26.84 18.38 -5.69
N ALA A 202 25.85 17.51 -5.52
CA ALA A 202 25.85 16.13 -6.03
C ALA A 202 25.67 16.08 -7.55
N ASN A 203 25.04 17.09 -8.15
CA ASN A 203 24.71 17.08 -9.56
C ASN A 203 25.81 17.72 -10.42
N ILE A 204 26.46 16.87 -11.22
CA ILE A 204 27.56 17.24 -12.10
C ILE A 204 27.10 18.26 -13.16
N ASP A 205 25.89 18.11 -13.69
CA ASP A 205 25.39 18.95 -14.78
C ASP A 205 25.08 20.39 -14.33
N SER A 206 24.63 20.55 -13.08
CA SER A 206 24.34 21.87 -12.48
C SER A 206 25.54 22.45 -11.71
N ARG A 207 26.62 21.69 -11.53
CA ARG A 207 27.78 22.06 -10.69
C ARG A 207 28.37 23.42 -11.06
N GLU A 208 28.69 23.65 -12.32
CA GLU A 208 29.29 24.92 -12.76
C GLU A 208 28.36 26.13 -12.56
N LYS A 209 27.03 25.92 -12.62
CA LYS A 209 26.03 26.98 -12.45
C LYS A 209 25.77 27.28 -10.98
N LEU A 210 25.76 26.25 -10.13
CA LEU A 210 25.35 26.36 -8.72
C LEU A 210 26.50 26.73 -7.79
N LEU A 211 27.74 26.33 -8.08
CA LEU A 211 28.88 26.67 -7.22
C LEU A 211 29.04 28.20 -7.09
N GLY A 212 29.03 28.70 -5.85
CA GLY A 212 29.08 30.13 -5.52
C GLY A 212 27.75 30.89 -5.67
N PHE A 213 26.67 30.21 -6.08
CA PHE A 213 25.34 30.80 -6.16
C PHE A 213 24.82 31.14 -4.75
N ASN A 214 24.19 32.31 -4.61
CA ASN A 214 23.71 32.80 -3.32
C ASN A 214 22.23 32.48 -3.12
N ILE A 215 21.94 31.73 -2.06
CA ILE A 215 20.59 31.31 -1.65
C ILE A 215 20.19 31.84 -0.26
N SER A 216 20.87 32.86 0.27
CA SER A 216 20.64 33.40 1.62
C SER A 216 19.20 33.87 1.87
N GLU A 217 18.45 34.13 0.81
CA GLU A 217 17.05 34.55 0.88
C GLU A 217 16.06 33.39 1.00
N GLU A 218 16.45 32.18 0.62
CA GLU A 218 15.61 30.98 0.63
C GLU A 218 15.11 30.66 2.04
N VAL A 219 13.87 30.18 2.14
CA VAL A 219 13.22 29.89 3.42
C VAL A 219 13.91 28.72 4.10
N TRP A 220 14.12 27.62 3.37
CA TRP A 220 14.77 26.43 3.91
C TRP A 220 16.17 26.71 4.48
N PHE A 221 16.96 27.58 3.84
CA PHE A 221 18.28 27.97 4.37
C PHE A 221 18.17 28.69 5.72
N LYS A 222 17.26 29.66 5.83
CA LYS A 222 17.06 30.44 7.05
C LYS A 222 16.52 29.61 8.20
N GLU A 223 15.59 28.69 7.93
CA GLU A 223 15.01 27.84 8.96
C GLU A 223 16.00 26.73 9.39
N ALA A 224 16.79 26.17 8.47
CA ALA A 224 17.83 25.20 8.82
C ALA A 224 18.88 25.78 9.80
N LEU A 225 19.26 27.05 9.63
CA LEU A 225 20.18 27.74 10.56
C LEU A 225 19.61 27.92 11.98
N LYS A 226 18.29 27.81 12.17
CA LYS A 226 17.63 27.94 13.48
C LYS A 226 17.48 26.63 14.23
N THR A 227 17.84 25.50 13.60
CA THR A 227 17.80 24.19 14.26
C THR A 227 18.63 24.21 15.55
N ILE A 228 18.08 23.64 16.62
CA ILE A 228 18.66 23.71 17.97
C ILE A 228 19.87 22.77 18.09
N ASP A 229 19.73 21.53 17.63
CA ASP A 229 20.77 20.51 17.62
C ASP A 229 20.77 19.70 16.29
N GLY A 230 21.57 18.64 16.21
CA GLY A 230 21.70 17.76 15.04
C GLY A 230 20.52 16.80 14.83
N THR A 231 19.55 16.77 15.76
CA THR A 231 18.36 15.93 15.66
C THR A 231 17.18 16.64 14.99
N GLU A 232 17.28 17.96 14.80
CA GLU A 232 16.27 18.78 14.15
C GLU A 232 16.51 18.94 12.64
N TYR A 233 15.42 19.17 11.91
CA TYR A 233 15.41 19.40 10.47
C TYR A 233 14.26 20.34 10.10
N PHE A 234 14.34 20.93 8.91
CA PHE A 234 13.28 21.72 8.32
C PHE A 234 12.89 21.14 6.96
N VAL A 235 11.58 20.99 6.74
CA VAL A 235 11.01 20.55 5.46
C VAL A 235 10.22 21.70 4.86
N GLN A 236 10.60 22.11 3.66
CA GLN A 236 9.82 23.02 2.85
C GLN A 236 8.86 22.21 1.97
N ASP A 237 7.55 22.49 2.08
CA ASP A 237 6.51 21.92 1.23
C ASP A 237 6.80 22.19 -0.26
N PHE A 238 6.18 21.41 -1.15
CA PHE A 238 6.44 21.41 -2.59
C PHE A 238 6.39 22.82 -3.18
N SER A 239 7.55 23.32 -3.58
CA SER A 239 7.70 24.70 -4.07
C SER A 239 8.84 24.82 -5.06
N LYS A 240 8.83 25.90 -5.84
CA LYS A 240 9.95 26.23 -6.74
C LYS A 240 11.08 26.83 -5.92
N SER A 241 12.30 26.37 -6.17
CA SER A 241 13.52 26.95 -5.58
C SER A 241 14.29 27.74 -6.64
N LYS A 242 15.14 28.67 -6.23
CA LYS A 242 16.11 29.32 -7.11
C LYS A 242 17.18 28.33 -7.63
N LEU A 243 17.32 27.16 -7.02
CA LEU A 243 18.28 26.12 -7.42
C LEU A 243 17.83 25.29 -8.63
N GLU A 244 16.52 25.16 -8.87
CA GLU A 244 15.99 24.36 -9.97
C GLU A 244 14.65 24.91 -10.49
N ASP A 245 14.39 24.73 -11.79
CA ASP A 245 13.18 25.28 -12.44
C ASP A 245 11.91 24.50 -12.07
N ASN A 246 12.06 23.23 -11.69
CA ASN A 246 10.97 22.34 -11.28
C ASN A 246 10.66 22.48 -9.78
N GLY A 247 9.40 22.24 -9.40
CA GLY A 247 9.06 22.17 -7.99
C GLY A 247 9.69 20.94 -7.33
N SER A 248 10.12 21.10 -6.08
CA SER A 248 10.67 20.02 -5.26
C SER A 248 10.29 20.17 -3.80
N LEU A 249 10.37 19.06 -3.09
CA LEU A 249 10.31 19.03 -1.64
C LEU A 249 11.75 19.13 -1.12
N ILE A 250 12.02 20.10 -0.25
CA ILE A 250 13.40 20.39 0.20
C ILE A 250 13.50 20.08 1.68
N TYR A 251 14.41 19.17 2.01
CA TYR A 251 14.81 18.86 3.37
C TYR A 251 16.11 19.60 3.68
N SER A 252 16.20 20.18 4.86
CA SER A 252 17.38 20.96 5.23
C SER A 252 17.69 20.86 6.71
N THR A 253 18.98 20.86 7.04
CA THR A 253 19.47 20.87 8.42
C THR A 253 20.81 21.60 8.51
N ALA A 254 21.15 22.06 9.72
CA ALA A 254 22.43 22.69 9.98
C ALA A 254 23.58 21.69 9.98
N ILE A 255 24.70 22.07 9.37
CA ILE A 255 25.99 21.40 9.53
C ILE A 255 26.68 22.03 10.73
N ARG A 256 27.18 21.19 11.65
CA ARG A 256 27.77 21.61 12.91
C ARG A 256 29.25 21.27 12.98
N ASP A 257 30.00 22.06 13.78
CA ASP A 257 31.44 21.87 13.96
C ASP A 257 31.78 20.43 14.35
N LYS A 258 32.79 19.86 13.68
CA LYS A 258 33.31 18.48 13.89
C LYS A 258 32.26 17.36 13.81
N GLY A 259 31.08 17.63 13.24
CA GLY A 259 29.97 16.68 13.26
C GLY A 259 29.45 16.39 14.67
N ASP A 260 29.57 17.35 15.60
CA ASP A 260 28.93 17.29 16.91
C ASP A 260 27.48 17.76 16.79
N GLU A 261 26.51 16.91 17.19
CA GLU A 261 25.09 17.27 17.20
C GLU A 261 24.80 18.54 18.00
N LYS A 262 25.64 18.87 18.99
CA LYS A 262 25.51 20.09 19.81
C LYS A 262 26.53 21.16 19.48
N GLY A 263 27.30 20.96 18.41
CA GLY A 263 28.30 21.90 17.93
C GLY A 263 27.67 23.19 17.38
N ASP A 264 28.50 24.21 17.24
CA ASP A 264 28.10 25.47 16.61
C ASP A 264 27.72 25.24 15.14
N VAL A 265 26.70 25.95 14.67
CA VAL A 265 26.27 25.91 13.27
C VAL A 265 27.32 26.58 12.39
N ILE A 266 27.83 25.82 11.41
CA ILE A 266 28.84 26.29 10.46
C ILE A 266 28.32 26.33 9.02
N GLY A 267 27.18 25.72 8.71
CA GLY A 267 26.60 25.76 7.37
C GLY A 267 25.27 25.03 7.31
N VAL A 268 24.80 24.77 6.10
CA VAL A 268 23.52 24.10 5.86
C VAL A 268 23.68 23.02 4.78
N LEU A 269 23.07 21.86 5.02
CA LEU A 269 22.84 20.83 4.01
C LEU A 269 21.40 20.97 3.51
N GLY A 270 21.23 21.08 2.19
CA GLY A 270 19.93 21.04 1.52
C GLY A 270 19.82 19.82 0.62
N VAL A 271 18.72 19.09 0.70
CA VAL A 271 18.45 17.88 -0.07
C VAL A 271 17.19 18.07 -0.89
N LEU A 272 17.34 18.03 -2.21
CA LEU A 272 16.29 18.31 -3.19
C LEU A 272 15.71 16.98 -3.69
N PHE A 273 14.51 16.67 -3.23
CA PHE A 273 13.84 15.40 -3.49
C PHE A 273 13.03 15.41 -4.79
N ASP A 274 13.15 14.36 -5.60
CA ASP A 274 12.29 14.17 -6.78
C ASP A 274 10.89 13.69 -6.41
N PHE A 275 10.11 14.59 -5.82
CA PHE A 275 8.76 14.27 -5.37
C PHE A 275 7.84 13.80 -6.51
N GLN A 276 7.96 14.42 -7.69
CA GLN A 276 7.05 14.14 -8.81
C GLN A 276 7.25 12.73 -9.37
N GLY A 277 8.51 12.32 -9.62
CA GLY A 277 8.79 10.98 -10.11
C GLY A 277 8.29 9.89 -9.16
N GLU A 278 8.53 10.09 -7.86
CA GLU A 278 8.12 9.15 -6.82
C GLU A 278 6.61 9.06 -6.64
N CYS A 279 5.92 10.18 -6.58
CA CYS A 279 4.48 10.17 -6.47
C CYS A 279 3.81 9.59 -7.72
N GLN A 280 4.36 9.84 -8.91
CA GLN A 280 3.82 9.27 -10.14
C GLN A 280 3.84 7.74 -10.12
N ILE A 281 4.95 7.14 -9.65
CA ILE A 281 5.08 5.68 -9.50
C ILE A 281 4.04 5.17 -8.50
N VAL A 282 3.98 5.77 -7.31
CA VAL A 282 3.04 5.40 -6.24
C VAL A 282 1.59 5.46 -6.70
N LEU A 283 1.19 6.57 -7.32
CA LEU A 283 -0.17 6.78 -7.77
C LEU A 283 -0.54 5.79 -8.89
N ASN A 284 0.33 5.63 -9.89
CA ASN A 284 0.06 4.74 -11.03
C ASN A 284 0.06 3.25 -10.66
N ASP A 285 0.87 2.84 -9.69
CA ASP A 285 0.90 1.45 -9.24
C ASP A 285 -0.33 1.09 -8.41
N SER A 286 -0.90 2.06 -7.69
CA SER A 286 -2.15 1.85 -6.97
C SER A 286 -3.34 1.63 -7.94
N LEU A 287 -3.34 2.28 -9.11
CA LEU A 287 -4.47 2.26 -10.04
C LEU A 287 -4.58 0.95 -10.84
N PRO A 288 -5.80 0.56 -11.26
CA PRO A 288 -5.99 -0.62 -12.09
C PRO A 288 -5.41 -0.39 -13.49
N LYS A 289 -4.73 -1.42 -14.00
CA LYS A 289 -4.06 -1.40 -15.30
C LYS A 289 -4.75 -2.34 -16.31
N ASP A 290 -4.69 -1.98 -17.57
CA ASP A 290 -5.16 -2.78 -18.69
C ASP A 290 -4.18 -3.92 -19.03
N ARG A 291 -4.45 -4.67 -20.11
CA ARG A 291 -3.57 -5.78 -20.55
C ARG A 291 -2.22 -5.31 -21.06
N ASN A 292 -2.09 -4.04 -21.44
CA ASN A 292 -0.85 -3.43 -21.91
C ASN A 292 -0.06 -2.78 -20.76
N GLY A 293 -0.63 -2.75 -19.55
CA GLY A 293 -0.02 -2.14 -18.36
C GLY A 293 -0.29 -0.64 -18.21
N GLU A 294 -1.20 -0.08 -19.01
CA GLU A 294 -1.63 1.31 -18.90
C GLU A 294 -2.78 1.45 -17.91
N THR A 295 -2.82 2.57 -17.19
CA THR A 295 -3.92 2.86 -16.26
C THR A 295 -5.25 2.92 -17.00
N LEU A 296 -6.31 2.31 -16.45
CA LEU A 296 -7.63 2.35 -17.06
C LEU A 296 -8.20 3.78 -17.14
N ASP A 297 -8.87 4.08 -18.23
CA ASP A 297 -9.52 5.38 -18.45
C ASP A 297 -10.52 5.74 -17.34
N GLY A 298 -10.51 7.01 -16.93
CA GLY A 298 -11.42 7.56 -15.92
C GLY A 298 -11.01 7.28 -14.47
N TRP A 299 -9.92 6.54 -14.25
CA TRP A 299 -9.30 6.36 -12.94
C TRP A 299 -8.21 7.40 -12.71
N PHE A 300 -8.32 8.15 -11.61
CA PHE A 300 -7.34 9.15 -11.23
C PHE A 300 -6.99 9.02 -9.75
N SER A 301 -5.73 9.21 -9.41
CA SER A 301 -5.30 9.37 -8.02
C SER A 301 -4.36 10.57 -7.92
N PHE A 302 -4.51 11.38 -6.88
CA PHE A 302 -3.71 12.59 -6.70
C PHE A 302 -3.65 13.02 -5.24
N PHE A 303 -2.63 13.81 -4.89
CA PHE A 303 -2.44 14.37 -3.55
C PHE A 303 -2.73 15.87 -3.54
N THR A 304 -3.29 16.36 -2.44
CA THR A 304 -3.41 17.79 -2.15
C THR A 304 -2.73 18.19 -0.85
N ASN A 305 -2.20 19.41 -0.80
CA ASN A 305 -1.61 19.97 0.42
C ASN A 305 -2.68 20.49 1.39
N ASN A 306 -2.25 21.05 2.53
CA ASN A 306 -3.16 21.59 3.55
C ASN A 306 -4.04 22.77 3.06
N GLN A 307 -3.71 23.40 1.94
CA GLN A 307 -4.51 24.43 1.27
C GLN A 307 -5.49 23.86 0.24
N GLY A 308 -5.49 22.54 0.01
CA GLY A 308 -6.30 21.86 -1.00
C GLY A 308 -5.81 22.09 -2.43
N ARG A 309 -4.52 22.38 -2.63
CA ARG A 309 -3.89 22.47 -3.96
C ARG A 309 -3.24 21.15 -4.33
N VAL A 310 -3.37 20.75 -5.59
CA VAL A 310 -2.76 19.52 -6.13
C VAL A 310 -1.24 19.62 -6.02
N ILE A 311 -0.61 18.59 -5.44
CA ILE A 311 0.84 18.49 -5.36
C ILE A 311 1.36 17.58 -6.47
N CYS A 312 0.74 16.41 -6.62
CA CYS A 312 1.04 15.43 -7.66
C CYS A 312 -0.24 14.72 -8.08
N SER A 313 -0.27 14.23 -9.31
CA SER A 313 -1.39 13.51 -9.92
C SER A 313 -0.89 12.34 -10.76
N SER A 314 -1.67 11.27 -10.83
CA SER A 314 -1.48 10.16 -11.76
C SER A 314 -1.55 10.62 -13.22
N ASP A 315 -2.31 11.68 -13.49
CA ASP A 315 -2.43 12.29 -14.81
C ASP A 315 -2.32 13.82 -14.66
N GLN A 316 -1.19 14.37 -15.11
CA GLN A 316 -0.88 15.79 -14.98
C GLN A 316 -1.56 16.64 -16.07
N ASP A 317 -1.95 16.03 -17.19
CA ASP A 317 -2.64 16.74 -18.27
C ASP A 317 -4.08 17.07 -17.85
N PHE A 318 -4.74 16.13 -17.16
CA PHE A 318 -6.08 16.35 -16.60
C PHE A 318 -6.07 17.09 -15.26
N ILE A 319 -5.09 16.82 -14.39
CA ILE A 319 -5.02 17.38 -13.03
C ILE A 319 -3.62 17.97 -12.80
N PRO A 320 -3.37 19.21 -13.25
CA PRO A 320 -2.05 19.81 -13.16
C PRO A 320 -1.71 20.21 -11.71
N PRO A 321 -0.44 20.02 -11.28
CA PRO A 321 0.06 20.50 -9.99
C PRO A 321 -0.14 22.02 -9.78
N GLY A 322 -0.38 22.41 -8.53
CA GLY A 322 -0.55 23.79 -8.07
C GLY A 322 -1.97 24.36 -8.18
N LEU A 323 -2.88 23.70 -8.91
CA LEU A 323 -4.28 24.09 -9.02
C LEU A 323 -5.13 23.53 -7.89
N VAL A 324 -6.30 24.14 -7.65
CA VAL A 324 -7.31 23.58 -6.76
C VAL A 324 -8.16 22.61 -7.58
N PRO A 325 -8.24 21.32 -7.21
CA PRO A 325 -8.91 20.33 -8.03
C PRO A 325 -10.43 20.54 -8.03
N HIS A 326 -11.07 20.08 -9.10
CA HIS A 326 -12.53 20.16 -9.28
C HIS A 326 -13.30 19.10 -8.47
N VAL A 327 -12.95 18.95 -7.19
CA VAL A 327 -13.65 18.08 -6.24
C VAL A 327 -14.68 18.85 -5.41
N PRO A 328 -15.70 18.17 -4.85
CA PRO A 328 -16.67 18.78 -3.95
C PRO A 328 -16.00 19.50 -2.77
N LYS A 329 -16.62 20.58 -2.28
CA LYS A 329 -16.03 21.44 -1.23
C LYS A 329 -15.67 20.67 0.05
N SER A 330 -16.44 19.66 0.40
CA SER A 330 -16.20 18.79 1.56
C SER A 330 -14.94 17.94 1.45
N HIS A 331 -14.41 17.74 0.24
CA HIS A 331 -13.21 16.95 -0.02
C HIS A 331 -11.94 17.80 -0.08
N ARG A 332 -12.05 19.14 -0.23
CA ARG A 332 -10.89 20.02 -0.47
C ARG A 332 -9.99 20.21 0.74
N ILE A 333 -10.60 20.32 1.92
CA ILE A 333 -9.87 20.51 3.18
C ILE A 333 -10.55 19.65 4.25
N LEU A 334 -9.88 18.57 4.62
CA LEU A 334 -10.26 17.72 5.74
C LEU A 334 -9.61 18.27 7.01
N ARG A 335 -10.37 18.35 8.10
CA ARG A 335 -9.95 19.11 9.29
C ARG A 335 -9.08 18.27 10.20
N ASN A 336 -9.54 17.07 10.56
CA ASN A 336 -8.85 16.22 11.53
C ASN A 336 -7.98 15.17 10.83
N LYS A 337 -6.93 14.72 11.53
CA LYS A 337 -6.11 13.58 11.12
C LYS A 337 -6.96 12.32 10.99
N GLY A 338 -6.75 11.54 9.93
CA GLY A 338 -7.54 10.34 9.63
C GLY A 338 -8.97 10.60 9.13
N ASP A 339 -9.39 11.86 8.98
CA ASP A 339 -10.69 12.17 8.37
C ASP A 339 -10.76 11.56 6.96
N PHE A 340 -11.91 10.99 6.62
CA PHE A 340 -12.19 10.53 5.26
C PHE A 340 -13.59 10.94 4.80
N LYS A 341 -13.77 11.02 3.48
CA LYS A 341 -15.04 11.38 2.84
C LYS A 341 -15.27 10.58 1.56
N PHE A 342 -16.53 10.26 1.33
CA PHE A 342 -17.07 9.70 0.09
C PHE A 342 -18.06 10.68 -0.52
N SER A 343 -17.97 10.90 -1.83
CA SER A 343 -19.04 11.56 -2.57
C SER A 343 -19.09 11.08 -4.00
N THR A 344 -20.29 11.11 -4.59
CA THR A 344 -20.49 10.88 -6.02
C THR A 344 -20.61 12.24 -6.69
N ALA A 345 -19.78 12.50 -7.70
CA ALA A 345 -19.79 13.76 -8.44
C ALA A 345 -19.31 13.56 -9.88
N VAL A 346 -19.66 14.50 -10.76
CA VAL A 346 -19.15 14.50 -12.13
C VAL A 346 -17.71 15.01 -12.14
N PHE A 347 -16.78 14.17 -12.59
CA PHE A 347 -15.37 14.48 -12.75
C PHE A 347 -14.97 14.25 -14.21
N CYS A 348 -14.38 15.26 -14.87
CA CYS A 348 -14.06 15.23 -16.30
C CYS A 348 -15.23 14.78 -17.22
N GLY A 349 -16.48 15.09 -16.85
CA GLY A 349 -17.67 14.71 -17.61
C GLY A 349 -18.21 13.30 -17.34
N ILE A 350 -17.54 12.52 -16.48
CA ILE A 350 -17.94 11.16 -16.09
C ILE A 350 -18.48 11.19 -14.65
N ASN A 351 -19.52 10.41 -14.37
CA ASN A 351 -20.01 10.27 -12.99
C ASN A 351 -19.06 9.35 -12.21
N CYS A 352 -18.36 9.91 -11.22
CA CYS A 352 -17.31 9.23 -10.49
C CYS A 352 -17.59 9.20 -8.99
N LEU A 353 -17.12 8.14 -8.34
CA LEU A 353 -16.94 8.10 -6.89
C LEU A 353 -15.62 8.80 -6.58
N ILE A 354 -15.66 9.75 -5.65
CA ILE A 354 -14.51 10.48 -5.14
C ILE A 354 -14.32 10.10 -3.69
N VAL A 355 -13.14 9.57 -3.38
CA VAL A 355 -12.72 9.20 -2.03
C VAL A 355 -11.56 10.10 -1.63
N SER A 356 -11.65 10.70 -0.45
CA SER A 356 -10.55 11.47 0.15
C SER A 356 -10.19 10.92 1.51
N HIS A 357 -8.90 10.81 1.80
CA HIS A 357 -8.38 10.46 3.11
C HIS A 357 -7.24 11.40 3.49
N LYS A 358 -7.36 12.05 4.66
CA LYS A 358 -6.28 12.87 5.24
C LYS A 358 -5.41 11.99 6.11
N SER A 359 -4.10 12.15 5.98
CA SER A 359 -3.19 11.30 6.74
C SER A 359 -3.36 11.44 8.26
N GLU A 360 -3.03 10.35 8.94
CA GLU A 360 -2.94 10.25 10.39
C GLU A 360 -1.56 10.69 10.92
N GLY A 361 -0.55 10.79 10.05
CA GLY A 361 0.86 10.83 10.44
C GLY A 361 1.40 9.41 10.67
N PHE A 362 2.71 9.28 10.86
CA PHE A 362 3.37 7.99 11.11
C PHE A 362 4.43 8.11 12.21
N ASP A 363 4.32 7.29 13.25
CA ASP A 363 5.14 7.35 14.47
C ASP A 363 5.23 8.78 15.04
N ASP A 364 6.44 9.33 15.16
CA ASP A 364 6.70 10.70 15.66
C ASP A 364 6.62 11.76 14.54
N TYR A 365 6.34 11.36 13.29
CA TYR A 365 6.20 12.25 12.15
C TYR A 365 4.75 12.66 11.95
N ASP A 366 4.45 13.92 12.26
CA ASP A 366 3.10 14.50 12.14
C ASP A 366 2.56 14.60 10.70
N GLY A 367 3.41 14.36 9.69
CA GLY A 367 3.07 14.49 8.27
C GLY A 367 3.06 15.93 7.78
N LEU A 368 2.80 16.13 6.49
CA LEU A 368 2.63 17.46 5.87
C LEU A 368 1.15 17.88 5.75
N GLU A 369 0.28 17.22 6.51
CA GLU A 369 -1.19 17.37 6.47
C GLU A 369 -1.81 17.15 5.08
N TRP A 370 -1.19 16.28 4.28
CA TRP A 370 -1.64 16.00 2.93
C TRP A 370 -2.89 15.12 2.91
N THR A 371 -3.63 15.23 1.81
CA THR A 371 -4.82 14.43 1.55
C THR A 371 -4.65 13.65 0.26
N SER A 372 -4.90 12.35 0.31
CA SER A 372 -4.98 11.48 -0.87
C SER A 372 -6.40 11.47 -1.41
N HIS A 373 -6.49 11.57 -2.73
CA HIS A 373 -7.73 11.49 -3.48
C HIS A 373 -7.67 10.32 -4.45
N LEU A 374 -8.75 9.54 -4.49
CA LEU A 374 -8.99 8.50 -5.48
C LEU A 374 -10.31 8.80 -6.18
N VAL A 375 -10.28 8.80 -7.50
CA VAL A 375 -11.44 9.01 -8.37
C VAL A 375 -11.59 7.79 -9.25
N LEU A 376 -12.77 7.19 -9.23
CA LEU A 376 -13.10 6.02 -10.05
C LEU A 376 -14.49 6.17 -10.68
N PRO A 377 -14.69 5.68 -11.91
CA PRO A 377 -16.01 5.73 -12.55
C PRO A 377 -17.03 4.90 -11.77
N VAL A 378 -18.23 5.46 -11.52
CA VAL A 378 -19.28 4.70 -10.81
C VAL A 378 -19.63 3.42 -11.57
N ALA A 379 -19.61 3.43 -12.91
CA ALA A 379 -19.87 2.24 -13.71
C ALA A 379 -18.93 1.07 -13.40
N SER A 380 -17.65 1.34 -13.11
CA SER A 380 -16.65 0.31 -12.81
C SER A 380 -16.96 -0.48 -11.53
N MET A 381 -17.64 0.15 -10.56
CA MET A 381 -18.09 -0.53 -9.33
C MET A 381 -19.12 -1.61 -9.62
N PHE A 382 -19.83 -1.52 -10.75
CA PHE A 382 -20.93 -2.40 -11.10
C PHE A 382 -20.70 -3.23 -12.36
N GLU A 383 -19.52 -3.11 -12.98
CA GLU A 383 -19.11 -3.94 -14.11
C GLU A 383 -19.27 -5.44 -13.79
N ARG A 384 -19.69 -6.17 -14.83
CA ARG A 384 -19.90 -7.61 -14.79
C ARG A 384 -18.60 -8.32 -15.16
N HIS A 385 -18.31 -9.42 -14.48
CA HIS A 385 -17.21 -10.28 -14.87
C HIS A 385 -17.64 -11.26 -15.97
N ILE A 386 -17.01 -11.17 -17.14
CA ILE A 386 -17.28 -12.05 -18.29
C ILE A 386 -16.57 -13.40 -18.11
N GLU A 387 -15.45 -13.44 -17.38
CA GLU A 387 -14.72 -14.67 -17.08
C GLU A 387 -15.32 -15.39 -15.87
N ASN A 388 -16.19 -16.38 -16.13
CA ASN A 388 -16.58 -17.37 -15.13
C ASN A 388 -15.43 -18.37 -14.96
N LYS A 389 -14.39 -18.00 -14.20
CA LYS A 389 -13.48 -19.00 -13.65
C LYS A 389 -14.27 -19.83 -12.64
N ASP A 390 -14.38 -21.13 -12.88
CA ASP A 390 -14.98 -22.04 -11.92
C ASP A 390 -14.01 -22.23 -10.76
N PHE A 391 -14.30 -21.57 -9.63
CA PHE A 391 -13.53 -21.70 -8.40
C PHE A 391 -13.96 -22.91 -7.55
N GLY A 392 -14.85 -23.77 -8.05
CA GLY A 392 -15.32 -24.96 -7.35
C GLY A 392 -16.29 -24.66 -6.20
N ILE A 393 -16.86 -23.44 -6.14
CA ILE A 393 -17.98 -23.11 -5.24
C ILE A 393 -19.28 -23.29 -6.00
N THR A 394 -20.19 -24.08 -5.45
CA THR A 394 -21.54 -24.15 -6.02
C THR A 394 -22.30 -22.84 -5.75
N PRO A 395 -23.19 -22.37 -6.65
CA PRO A 395 -24.01 -21.19 -6.39
C PRO A 395 -24.69 -21.22 -5.01
N LYS A 396 -25.18 -22.39 -4.59
CA LYS A 396 -25.83 -22.58 -3.28
C LYS A 396 -24.88 -22.39 -2.10
N GLU A 397 -23.62 -22.82 -2.20
CA GLU A 397 -22.61 -22.55 -1.17
C GLU A 397 -22.27 -21.06 -1.12
N LEU A 398 -22.05 -20.43 -2.27
CA LEU A 398 -21.72 -19.00 -2.35
C LEU A 398 -22.82 -18.13 -1.74
N MET A 399 -24.07 -18.49 -1.99
CA MET A 399 -25.22 -17.74 -1.46
C MET A 399 -25.43 -17.92 0.05
N ASN A 400 -24.93 -19.00 0.62
CA ASN A 400 -24.90 -19.20 2.07
C ASN A 400 -23.59 -18.73 2.71
N SER A 401 -22.64 -18.21 1.94
CA SER A 401 -21.34 -17.75 2.44
C SER A 401 -21.43 -16.41 3.18
N HIS A 402 -20.46 -16.13 4.06
CA HIS A 402 -20.28 -14.81 4.70
C HIS A 402 -19.71 -13.74 3.76
N LEU A 403 -19.56 -14.04 2.46
CA LEU A 403 -19.24 -13.03 1.45
C LEU A 403 -20.47 -12.16 1.13
N ILE A 404 -21.66 -12.74 1.25
CA ILE A 404 -22.94 -12.05 1.05
C ILE A 404 -23.41 -11.52 2.42
N PRO A 405 -23.82 -10.23 2.53
CA PRO A 405 -24.33 -9.70 3.79
C PRO A 405 -25.50 -10.52 4.34
N GLU A 406 -25.57 -10.68 5.67
CA GLU A 406 -26.54 -11.54 6.32
C GLU A 406 -28.00 -11.22 5.95
N ILE A 407 -28.33 -9.93 5.81
CA ILE A 407 -29.67 -9.49 5.37
C ILE A 407 -30.00 -10.08 3.99
N ASN A 408 -29.07 -10.01 3.05
CA ASN A 408 -29.23 -10.56 1.71
C ASN A 408 -29.37 -12.09 1.75
N ARG A 409 -28.61 -12.79 2.61
CA ARG A 409 -28.74 -14.25 2.78
C ARG A 409 -30.12 -14.62 3.30
N GLN A 410 -30.65 -13.89 4.28
CA GLN A 410 -31.99 -14.14 4.84
C GLN A 410 -33.08 -13.91 3.79
N THR A 411 -33.00 -12.80 3.05
CA THR A 411 -33.92 -12.51 1.94
C THR A 411 -33.83 -13.60 0.87
N PHE A 412 -32.63 -14.11 0.58
CA PHE A 412 -32.47 -15.24 -0.33
C PHE A 412 -33.11 -16.53 0.18
N GLN A 413 -32.89 -16.88 1.44
CA GLN A 413 -33.51 -18.05 2.05
C GLN A 413 -35.04 -17.95 2.05
N GLU A 414 -35.59 -16.75 2.17
CA GLU A 414 -37.03 -16.49 2.04
C GLU A 414 -37.51 -16.75 0.60
N ILE A 415 -36.77 -16.26 -0.41
CA ILE A 415 -37.02 -16.57 -1.83
C ILE A 415 -37.02 -18.09 -2.01
N GLN A 416 -35.96 -18.78 -1.60
CA GLN A 416 -35.86 -20.24 -1.70
C GLN A 416 -36.98 -20.97 -0.95
N ARG A 417 -37.42 -20.49 0.22
CA ARG A 417 -38.55 -21.13 0.93
C ARG A 417 -39.84 -21.00 0.13
N ASN A 418 -40.10 -19.83 -0.42
CA ASN A 418 -41.27 -19.57 -1.25
C ASN A 418 -41.20 -20.30 -2.60
N THR A 419 -40.00 -20.71 -3.05
CA THR A 419 -39.76 -21.30 -4.37
C THR A 419 -39.38 -22.79 -4.38
N ASP A 420 -38.33 -23.22 -3.67
CA ASP A 420 -37.84 -24.61 -3.60
C ASP A 420 -38.73 -25.53 -2.74
N LYS A 421 -39.44 -24.98 -1.75
CA LYS A 421 -40.31 -25.75 -0.84
C LYS A 421 -41.80 -25.65 -1.18
N GLY A 422 -42.11 -25.23 -2.40
CA GLY A 422 -43.33 -25.64 -3.06
C GLY A 422 -44.61 -24.99 -2.56
N ASP A 423 -44.64 -23.74 -2.09
CA ASP A 423 -45.94 -23.13 -1.74
C ASP A 423 -46.82 -22.96 -2.98
N ILE A 424 -46.31 -22.39 -4.07
CA ILE A 424 -47.05 -22.31 -5.35
C ILE A 424 -47.34 -23.73 -5.90
N GLN A 425 -46.36 -24.63 -5.81
CA GLN A 425 -46.50 -25.99 -6.37
C GLN A 425 -47.46 -26.87 -5.56
N LEU A 426 -47.45 -26.80 -4.23
CA LEU A 426 -48.39 -27.45 -3.32
C LEU A 426 -49.79 -26.87 -3.50
N ILE A 427 -49.92 -25.54 -3.62
CA ILE A 427 -51.21 -24.90 -3.90
C ILE A 427 -51.77 -25.40 -5.23
N SER A 428 -50.95 -25.48 -6.28
CA SER A 428 -51.37 -26.04 -7.57
C SER A 428 -51.70 -27.53 -7.49
N ILE A 429 -50.92 -28.35 -6.78
CA ILE A 429 -51.21 -29.78 -6.59
C ILE A 429 -52.54 -29.96 -5.82
N ASN A 430 -52.75 -29.20 -4.74
CA ASN A 430 -54.01 -29.20 -4.00
C ASN A 430 -55.18 -28.76 -4.89
N GLY A 431 -54.95 -27.77 -5.76
CA GLY A 431 -55.90 -27.36 -6.79
C GLY A 431 -56.22 -28.45 -7.80
N ILE A 432 -55.22 -29.20 -8.28
CA ILE A 432 -55.39 -30.34 -9.19
C ILE A 432 -56.17 -31.48 -8.51
N VAL A 433 -55.88 -31.77 -7.23
CA VAL A 433 -56.63 -32.76 -6.45
C VAL A 433 -58.09 -32.34 -6.30
N LEU A 434 -58.34 -31.08 -5.94
CA LEU A 434 -59.70 -30.52 -5.83
C LEU A 434 -60.45 -30.53 -7.18
N ALA A 435 -59.75 -30.21 -8.27
CA ALA A 435 -60.28 -30.27 -9.62
C ALA A 435 -60.62 -31.72 -10.02
N THR A 436 -59.85 -32.70 -9.57
CA THR A 436 -60.14 -34.13 -9.83
C THR A 436 -61.38 -34.58 -9.06
N ASP A 437 -61.56 -34.11 -7.83
CA ASP A 437 -62.75 -34.38 -6.99
C ASP A 437 -64.06 -33.78 -7.58
N LEU A 438 -63.95 -32.72 -8.39
CA LEU A 438 -65.08 -32.10 -9.12
C LEU A 438 -65.49 -32.88 -10.40
N GLY A 439 -64.85 -34.01 -10.72
CA GLY A 439 -65.25 -34.90 -11.82
C GLY A 439 -65.13 -34.28 -13.22
N LYS A 440 -66.12 -34.53 -14.11
CA LYS A 440 -66.07 -34.04 -15.51
C LYS A 440 -66.00 -32.51 -15.62
N SER A 441 -66.65 -31.80 -14.69
CA SER A 441 -66.68 -30.34 -14.61
C SER A 441 -65.30 -29.79 -14.22
N GLY A 442 -64.59 -30.49 -13.32
CA GLY A 442 -63.28 -30.12 -12.81
C GLY A 442 -62.11 -30.20 -13.81
N LYS A 443 -62.26 -30.97 -14.91
CA LYS A 443 -61.25 -31.04 -15.99
C LYS A 443 -60.89 -29.68 -16.58
N SER A 444 -61.79 -28.71 -16.51
CA SER A 444 -61.56 -27.35 -17.00
C SER A 444 -60.59 -26.52 -16.14
N PHE A 445 -60.33 -26.93 -14.88
CA PHE A 445 -59.37 -26.26 -13.99
C PHE A 445 -57.94 -26.77 -14.12
N MET A 446 -57.73 -28.01 -14.55
CA MET A 446 -56.39 -28.61 -14.67
C MET A 446 -55.42 -27.74 -15.48
N PRO A 447 -55.79 -27.18 -16.66
CA PRO A 447 -54.89 -26.31 -17.42
C PRO A 447 -54.49 -25.03 -16.67
N ILE A 448 -55.37 -24.47 -15.82
CA ILE A 448 -55.12 -23.25 -15.05
C ILE A 448 -54.06 -23.53 -13.99
N PHE A 449 -54.21 -24.61 -13.22
CA PHE A 449 -53.22 -25.00 -12.20
C PHE A 449 -51.89 -25.46 -12.80
N ASP A 450 -51.92 -26.13 -13.95
CA ASP A 450 -50.70 -26.45 -14.72
C ASP A 450 -49.97 -25.19 -15.16
N GLN A 451 -50.72 -24.19 -15.63
CA GLN A 451 -50.14 -22.92 -16.06
C GLN A 451 -49.57 -22.13 -14.88
N ILE A 452 -50.25 -22.10 -13.72
CA ILE A 452 -49.71 -21.52 -12.47
C ILE A 452 -48.41 -22.21 -12.08
N THR A 453 -48.38 -23.54 -12.11
CA THR A 453 -47.18 -24.32 -11.77
C THR A 453 -46.03 -24.02 -12.72
N LYS A 454 -46.30 -24.04 -14.04
CA LYS A 454 -45.29 -23.80 -15.07
C LYS A 454 -44.72 -22.37 -14.99
N THR A 455 -45.58 -21.38 -14.81
CA THR A 455 -45.16 -19.99 -14.65
C THR A 455 -44.37 -19.81 -13.35
N GLY A 456 -44.86 -20.33 -12.22
CA GLY A 456 -44.18 -20.27 -10.93
C GLY A 456 -42.78 -20.91 -10.94
N SER A 457 -42.66 -22.13 -11.48
CA SER A 457 -41.35 -22.82 -11.61
C SER A 457 -40.41 -22.11 -12.58
N SER A 458 -40.93 -21.56 -13.70
CA SER A 458 -40.09 -20.82 -14.64
C SER A 458 -39.56 -19.51 -14.05
N THR A 459 -40.40 -18.77 -13.34
CA THR A 459 -40.00 -17.52 -12.67
C THR A 459 -38.95 -17.80 -11.60
N THR A 460 -39.19 -18.84 -10.79
CA THR A 460 -38.27 -19.31 -9.76
C THR A 460 -36.88 -19.58 -10.32
N GLY A 461 -36.78 -20.42 -11.35
CA GLY A 461 -35.48 -20.78 -11.92
C GLY A 461 -34.74 -19.58 -12.49
N LYS A 462 -35.44 -18.60 -13.09
CA LYS A 462 -34.82 -17.35 -13.56
C LYS A 462 -34.35 -16.46 -12.42
N MET A 463 -35.11 -16.41 -11.33
CA MET A 463 -34.72 -15.69 -10.14
C MET A 463 -33.45 -16.29 -9.54
N GLU A 464 -33.37 -17.62 -9.39
CA GLU A 464 -32.18 -18.33 -8.93
C GLU A 464 -30.95 -18.09 -9.83
N LEU A 465 -31.14 -18.05 -11.15
CA LEU A 465 -30.06 -17.71 -12.09
C LEU A 465 -29.54 -16.29 -11.86
N LEU A 466 -30.43 -15.29 -11.78
CA LEU A 466 -30.04 -13.90 -11.50
C LEU A 466 -29.28 -13.78 -10.18
N LEU A 467 -29.77 -14.47 -9.15
CA LEU A 467 -29.17 -14.50 -7.82
C LEU A 467 -27.78 -15.14 -7.83
N SER A 468 -27.61 -16.23 -8.56
CA SER A 468 -26.32 -16.90 -8.77
C SER A 468 -25.34 -15.98 -9.50
N GLU A 469 -25.79 -15.29 -10.56
CA GLU A 469 -24.95 -14.35 -11.31
C GLU A 469 -24.47 -13.19 -10.42
N MET A 470 -25.39 -12.57 -9.68
CA MET A 470 -25.06 -11.46 -8.78
C MET A 470 -24.12 -11.87 -7.64
N SER A 471 -24.26 -13.10 -7.14
CA SER A 471 -23.36 -13.63 -6.11
C SER A 471 -21.97 -13.91 -6.66
N SER A 472 -21.87 -14.44 -7.88
CA SER A 472 -20.60 -14.64 -8.60
C SER A 472 -19.87 -13.31 -8.84
N ASP A 473 -20.60 -12.26 -9.21
CA ASP A 473 -20.04 -10.91 -9.35
C ASP A 473 -19.46 -10.40 -8.03
N MET A 474 -20.13 -10.63 -6.89
CA MET A 474 -19.63 -10.27 -5.56
C MET A 474 -18.35 -11.04 -5.19
N LEU A 475 -18.29 -12.34 -5.50
CA LEU A 475 -17.10 -13.16 -5.31
C LEU A 475 -15.91 -12.58 -6.10
N ASN A 476 -16.11 -12.32 -7.39
CA ASN A 476 -15.07 -11.77 -8.26
C ASN A 476 -14.57 -10.40 -7.79
N GLN A 477 -15.48 -9.54 -7.33
CA GLN A 477 -15.11 -8.25 -6.75
C GLN A 477 -14.26 -8.43 -5.48
N THR A 478 -14.64 -9.38 -4.62
CA THR A 478 -13.87 -9.69 -3.41
C THR A 478 -12.48 -10.24 -3.77
N LEU A 479 -12.38 -11.15 -4.75
CA LEU A 479 -11.09 -11.68 -5.22
C LEU A 479 -10.20 -10.58 -5.78
N LYS A 480 -10.74 -9.66 -6.59
CA LYS A 480 -10.02 -8.46 -7.06
C LYS A 480 -9.52 -7.61 -5.90
N ALA A 481 -10.35 -7.42 -4.88
CA ALA A 481 -9.96 -6.68 -3.68
C ALA A 481 -8.77 -7.33 -2.97
N LEU A 482 -8.80 -8.65 -2.77
CA LEU A 482 -7.71 -9.39 -2.14
C LEU A 482 -6.41 -9.31 -2.97
N VAL A 483 -6.51 -9.41 -4.30
CA VAL A 483 -5.37 -9.24 -5.20
C VAL A 483 -4.78 -7.82 -5.12
N ASN A 484 -5.63 -6.80 -5.07
CA ASN A 484 -5.16 -5.43 -4.92
C ASN A 484 -4.48 -5.22 -3.55
N LEU A 485 -4.99 -5.83 -2.48
CA LEU A 485 -4.36 -5.78 -1.15
C LEU A 485 -3.01 -6.53 -1.13
N SER A 486 -2.89 -7.70 -1.78
CA SER A 486 -1.61 -8.42 -1.87
C SER A 486 -0.57 -7.64 -2.67
N LYS A 487 -1.00 -6.98 -3.75
CA LYS A 487 -0.13 -6.12 -4.56
C LYS A 487 0.40 -4.95 -3.73
N GLN A 488 -0.47 -4.27 -2.98
CA GLN A 488 -0.08 -3.18 -2.09
C GLN A 488 0.90 -3.64 -1.01
N ALA A 489 0.69 -4.83 -0.42
CA ALA A 489 1.61 -5.39 0.56
C ALA A 489 3.02 -5.62 -0.02
N ILE A 490 3.12 -6.18 -1.24
CA ILE A 490 4.40 -6.35 -1.96
C ILE A 490 5.07 -5.01 -2.26
N GLU A 491 4.32 -4.03 -2.77
CA GLU A 491 4.90 -2.73 -3.14
C GLU A 491 5.42 -1.97 -1.92
N LEU A 492 4.71 -2.06 -0.79
CA LEU A 492 5.15 -1.49 0.48
C LEU A 492 6.45 -2.13 0.99
N ILE A 493 6.55 -3.46 0.95
CA ILE A 493 7.73 -4.16 1.48
C ILE A 493 8.94 -3.98 0.55
N ASP A 494 8.78 -4.11 -0.77
CA ASP A 494 9.88 -3.93 -1.73
C ASP A 494 10.51 -2.55 -1.64
N ARG A 495 9.68 -1.52 -1.46
CA ARG A 495 10.17 -0.15 -1.26
C ARG A 495 10.94 0.00 0.05
N ASN A 496 10.45 -0.60 1.13
CA ASN A 496 11.17 -0.59 2.40
C ASN A 496 12.55 -1.26 2.26
N LEU A 497 12.57 -2.46 1.66
CA LEU A 497 13.80 -3.22 1.44
C LEU A 497 14.78 -2.52 0.50
N PHE A 498 14.30 -1.76 -0.48
CA PHE A 498 15.13 -0.91 -1.33
C PHE A 498 15.92 0.12 -0.52
N GLU A 499 15.27 0.83 0.41
CA GLU A 499 15.93 1.81 1.28
C GLU A 499 16.98 1.13 2.17
N ARG A 500 16.65 -0.02 2.77
CA ARG A 500 17.59 -0.79 3.60
C ARG A 500 18.81 -1.29 2.81
N ALA A 501 18.61 -1.64 1.55
CA ALA A 501 19.70 -1.96 0.64
C ALA A 501 20.56 -0.74 0.32
N ALA A 502 19.99 0.47 0.26
CA ALA A 502 20.75 1.71 0.11
C ALA A 502 21.56 2.05 1.37
N ASP A 503 20.94 1.91 2.54
CA ASP A 503 21.54 2.14 3.86
C ASP A 503 22.81 1.32 4.05
N VAL A 504 22.77 0.01 3.77
CA VAL A 504 23.94 -0.87 3.94
C VAL A 504 25.09 -0.51 3.00
N ARG A 505 24.80 -0.08 1.77
CA ARG A 505 25.81 0.35 0.80
C ARG A 505 26.46 1.66 1.21
N TRP A 506 25.66 2.60 1.72
CA TRP A 506 26.14 3.88 2.20
C TRP A 506 26.99 3.74 3.47
N TRP A 507 26.46 3.09 4.51
CA TRP A 507 27.16 3.00 5.80
C TRP A 507 28.41 2.12 5.73
N SER A 508 28.47 1.10 4.86
CA SER A 508 29.71 0.32 4.68
C SER A 508 30.86 1.12 4.05
N SER A 509 30.56 2.28 3.44
CA SER A 509 31.54 3.19 2.84
C SER A 509 32.06 4.27 3.82
N ASP A 510 31.72 4.14 5.10
CA ASP A 510 32.17 5.06 6.14
C ASP A 510 33.67 4.87 6.43
N PHE A 511 34.41 5.98 6.37
CA PHE A 511 35.86 5.96 6.54
C PHE A 511 36.27 5.53 7.95
N VAL A 512 35.45 5.82 8.97
CA VAL A 512 35.70 5.44 10.37
C VAL A 512 35.77 3.92 10.51
N PHE A 513 34.94 3.17 9.77
CA PHE A 513 34.95 1.72 9.81
C PHE A 513 36.19 1.13 9.14
N CYS A 514 36.60 1.72 8.01
CA CYS A 514 37.83 1.33 7.31
C CYS A 514 39.07 1.54 8.19
N GLU A 515 39.21 2.70 8.84
CA GLU A 515 40.37 2.99 9.71
C GLU A 515 40.45 2.04 10.90
N ALA A 516 39.31 1.74 11.54
CA ALA A 516 39.26 0.82 12.68
C ALA A 516 39.62 -0.64 12.29
N LEU A 517 39.32 -1.05 11.05
CA LEU A 517 39.71 -2.38 10.55
C LEU A 517 41.19 -2.45 10.14
N LYS A 518 41.81 -1.31 9.77
CA LYS A 518 43.26 -1.23 9.47
C LYS A 518 44.10 -1.17 10.74
N ASN A 519 43.66 -0.41 11.73
CA ASN A 519 44.36 -0.20 12.99
C ASN A 519 43.62 -0.95 14.11
N THR A 520 43.99 -2.22 14.33
CA THR A 520 43.33 -3.16 15.26
C THR A 520 43.48 -2.84 16.75
N GLU A 521 43.72 -1.57 17.11
CA GLU A 521 43.78 -1.11 18.49
C GLU A 521 42.37 -0.97 19.09
N THR A 522 42.19 -1.40 20.34
CA THR A 522 40.88 -1.47 21.00
C THR A 522 40.19 -0.12 21.20
N GLU A 523 40.92 0.99 21.27
CA GLU A 523 40.34 2.35 21.40
C GLU A 523 39.55 2.77 20.14
N ASN A 524 39.87 2.22 18.96
CA ASN A 524 39.16 2.54 17.73
C ASN A 524 37.76 1.89 17.67
N TYR A 525 37.58 0.70 18.25
CA TYR A 525 36.29 0.00 18.22
C TYR A 525 35.23 0.64 19.13
N ASP A 526 35.63 1.30 20.23
CA ASP A 526 34.70 2.09 21.04
C ASP A 526 34.10 3.26 20.24
N THR A 527 34.92 3.92 19.44
CA THR A 527 34.49 5.03 18.58
C THR A 527 33.55 4.54 17.48
N VAL A 528 33.85 3.39 16.87
CA VAL A 528 32.96 2.72 15.90
C VAL A 528 31.62 2.35 16.54
N SER A 529 31.63 1.72 17.72
CA SER A 529 30.40 1.37 18.44
C SER A 529 29.53 2.59 18.75
N LYS A 530 30.13 3.71 19.19
CA LYS A 530 29.38 4.97 19.40
C LYS A 530 28.75 5.48 18.10
N ARG A 531 29.49 5.45 17.00
CA ARG A 531 29.00 5.87 15.68
C ARG A 531 27.84 4.98 15.21
N LEU A 532 27.95 3.66 15.36
CA LEU A 532 26.87 2.72 15.06
C LEU A 532 25.65 2.92 15.97
N ALA A 533 25.85 3.28 17.25
CA ALA A 533 24.77 3.55 18.18
C ALA A 533 23.95 4.79 17.77
N VAL A 534 24.62 5.85 17.28
CA VAL A 534 23.94 7.04 16.72
C VAL A 534 23.10 6.66 15.50
N ILE A 535 23.67 5.88 14.57
CA ILE A 535 22.93 5.38 13.40
C ILE A 535 21.71 4.57 13.85
N ASN A 536 21.90 3.59 14.74
CA ASN A 536 20.81 2.75 15.23
C ASN A 536 19.72 3.58 15.92
N SER A 537 20.08 4.56 16.75
CA SER A 537 19.11 5.39 17.47
C SER A 537 18.24 6.27 16.56
N SER A 538 18.67 6.49 15.32
CA SER A 538 17.94 7.28 14.34
C SER A 538 16.84 6.49 13.62
N TYR A 539 16.83 5.15 13.73
CA TYR A 539 15.88 4.27 13.06
C TYR A 539 15.34 3.21 14.04
N SER A 540 14.04 3.23 14.28
CA SER A 540 13.37 2.30 15.21
C SER A 540 13.38 0.83 14.74
N MET A 541 13.60 0.59 13.45
CA MET A 541 13.49 -0.74 12.82
C MET A 541 14.75 -1.60 12.93
N TYR A 542 15.89 -1.03 13.36
CA TYR A 542 17.14 -1.76 13.48
C TYR A 542 17.30 -2.36 14.86
N ARG A 543 17.61 -3.65 14.88
CA ARG A 543 17.84 -4.35 16.14
C ARG A 543 19.29 -4.21 16.56
N ASP A 544 20.25 -4.47 15.68
CA ASP A 544 21.66 -4.22 15.93
C ASP A 544 22.40 -3.96 14.61
N LEU A 545 23.54 -3.27 14.69
CA LEU A 545 24.45 -3.07 13.57
C LEU A 545 25.80 -3.59 14.03
N VAL A 546 26.43 -4.46 13.26
CA VAL A 546 27.70 -5.10 13.64
C VAL A 546 28.77 -4.90 12.58
N ILE A 547 30.01 -4.75 13.03
CA ILE A 547 31.19 -4.75 12.18
C ILE A 547 31.94 -6.05 12.43
N VAL A 548 32.25 -6.74 11.33
CA VAL A 548 32.96 -8.01 11.33
C VAL A 548 34.30 -7.83 10.63
N ASP A 549 35.37 -8.34 11.24
CA ASP A 549 36.69 -8.36 10.62
C ASP A 549 36.79 -9.40 9.47
N SER A 550 37.90 -9.36 8.73
CA SER A 550 38.18 -10.33 7.65
C SER A 550 38.27 -11.79 8.11
N ASN A 551 38.41 -12.06 9.41
CA ASN A 551 38.41 -13.42 9.98
C ASN A 551 37.01 -13.88 10.40
N GLY A 552 35.98 -13.05 10.20
CA GLY A 552 34.62 -13.36 10.59
C GLY A 552 34.33 -13.15 12.07
N ARG A 553 35.11 -12.34 12.79
CA ARG A 553 34.85 -12.00 14.20
C ARG A 553 34.15 -10.66 14.33
N ILE A 554 33.11 -10.60 15.14
CA ILE A 554 32.44 -9.34 15.47
C ILE A 554 33.37 -8.50 16.35
N VAL A 555 33.72 -7.29 15.88
CA VAL A 555 34.65 -6.36 16.56
C VAL A 555 33.96 -5.16 17.18
N ALA A 556 32.82 -4.73 16.63
CA ALA A 556 32.01 -3.64 17.16
C ALA A 556 30.53 -3.88 16.86
N ASN A 557 29.66 -3.34 17.71
CA ASN A 557 28.21 -3.36 17.53
C ASN A 557 27.56 -2.06 18.05
N SER A 558 26.30 -1.80 17.67
CA SER A 558 25.59 -0.57 18.05
C SER A 558 24.96 -0.64 19.44
N LYS A 559 24.47 -1.80 19.87
CA LYS A 559 23.86 -1.96 21.20
C LYS A 559 24.88 -2.31 22.29
N LEU A 560 25.03 -1.39 23.24
CA LEU A 560 25.90 -1.58 24.42
C LEU A 560 25.56 -2.85 25.21
N GLU A 561 24.28 -3.19 25.32
CA GLU A 561 23.79 -4.37 26.06
C GLU A 561 24.27 -5.70 25.45
N ASN A 562 24.40 -5.75 24.12
CA ASN A 562 24.83 -6.94 23.39
C ASN A 562 26.35 -7.05 23.27
N ARG A 563 27.08 -6.01 23.68
CA ARG A 563 28.51 -5.88 23.40
C ARG A 563 29.32 -7.05 23.97
N ASP A 564 29.08 -7.42 25.22
CA ASP A 564 29.81 -8.52 25.86
C ASP A 564 29.41 -9.90 25.32
N LYS A 565 28.16 -10.04 24.83
CA LYS A 565 27.64 -11.28 24.24
C LYS A 565 28.22 -11.52 22.84
N LEU A 566 28.31 -10.46 22.02
CA LEU A 566 28.67 -10.56 20.60
C LEU A 566 30.17 -10.40 20.33
N LYS A 567 30.92 -9.77 21.23
CA LYS A 567 32.35 -9.51 21.02
C LYS A 567 33.14 -10.81 20.81
N GLY A 568 33.78 -10.93 19.65
CA GLY A 568 34.60 -12.08 19.30
C GLY A 568 33.83 -13.32 18.85
N VAL A 569 32.50 -13.28 18.79
CA VAL A 569 31.69 -14.34 18.18
C VAL A 569 32.05 -14.46 16.70
N SER A 570 32.24 -15.69 16.23
CA SER A 570 32.52 -15.95 14.83
C SER A 570 31.23 -16.11 14.04
N VAL A 571 31.12 -15.36 12.95
CA VAL A 571 30.04 -15.43 11.96
C VAL A 571 30.56 -15.87 10.59
N SER A 572 31.76 -16.46 10.54
CA SER A 572 32.42 -16.90 9.31
C SER A 572 31.62 -17.91 8.48
N ASP A 573 30.73 -18.66 9.14
CA ASP A 573 29.85 -19.63 8.50
C ASP A 573 28.53 -19.05 8.00
N GLN A 574 28.18 -17.82 8.40
CA GLN A 574 26.93 -17.17 8.01
C GLN A 574 26.98 -16.72 6.55
N SER A 575 25.84 -16.86 5.86
CA SER A 575 25.79 -16.60 4.42
C SER A 575 25.97 -15.11 4.10
N TRP A 576 25.39 -14.22 4.93
CA TRP A 576 25.54 -12.77 4.79
C TRP A 576 27.02 -12.33 4.92
N PHE A 577 27.79 -12.93 5.82
CA PHE A 577 29.21 -12.60 5.97
C PHE A 577 30.02 -13.02 4.73
N ARG A 578 29.80 -14.24 4.25
CA ARG A 578 30.49 -14.76 3.05
C ARG A 578 30.17 -13.93 1.81
N GLN A 579 28.89 -13.53 1.65
CA GLN A 579 28.47 -12.60 0.59
C GLN A 579 29.14 -11.23 0.75
N GLY A 580 29.13 -10.68 1.97
CA GLY A 580 29.76 -9.39 2.28
C GLY A 580 31.25 -9.33 1.94
N MET A 581 32.01 -10.40 2.22
CA MET A 581 33.44 -10.49 1.89
C MET A 581 33.73 -10.65 0.39
N GLN A 582 32.74 -11.08 -0.41
CA GLN A 582 32.85 -11.18 -1.87
C GLN A 582 32.54 -9.86 -2.59
N ILE A 583 32.00 -8.88 -1.87
CA ILE A 583 31.72 -7.55 -2.43
C ILE A 583 33.02 -6.86 -2.82
N SER A 584 33.06 -6.40 -4.07
CA SER A 584 34.22 -5.70 -4.65
C SER A 584 33.91 -4.27 -5.10
N LYS A 585 32.62 -3.91 -5.11
CA LYS A 585 32.13 -2.58 -5.47
C LYS A 585 31.14 -2.09 -4.41
N SER A 586 31.19 -0.81 -4.06
CA SER A 586 30.32 -0.21 -3.02
C SER A 586 28.83 -0.29 -3.34
N VAL A 587 28.48 -0.43 -4.62
CA VAL A 587 27.08 -0.60 -5.08
C VAL A 587 26.52 -2.01 -4.85
N GLN A 588 27.36 -2.99 -4.51
CA GLN A 588 26.92 -4.35 -4.23
C GLN A 588 26.55 -4.51 -2.76
N PHE A 589 25.60 -5.40 -2.49
CA PHE A 589 25.21 -5.79 -1.14
C PHE A 589 24.91 -7.29 -1.14
N GLY A 590 25.00 -7.90 0.03
CA GLY A 590 24.53 -9.25 0.29
C GLY A 590 23.29 -9.21 1.17
N VAL A 591 22.48 -10.26 1.09
CA VAL A 591 21.27 -10.41 1.90
C VAL A 591 21.16 -11.85 2.36
N GLN A 592 20.76 -12.02 3.61
CA GLN A 592 20.30 -13.28 4.15
C GLN A 592 18.82 -13.12 4.49
N ASP A 593 18.01 -14.00 3.90
CA ASP A 593 16.56 -14.04 4.06
C ASP A 593 16.17 -14.25 5.53
N VAL A 594 14.89 -14.02 5.84
CA VAL A 594 14.31 -14.07 7.19
C VAL A 594 14.62 -15.40 7.84
N CYS A 595 15.36 -15.34 8.95
CA CYS A 595 15.72 -16.51 9.73
C CYS A 595 15.87 -16.16 11.21
N ASN A 596 15.80 -17.18 12.07
CA ASN A 596 16.14 -17.00 13.47
C ASN A 596 17.63 -16.75 13.60
N SER A 597 17.99 -15.71 14.36
CA SER A 597 19.38 -15.34 14.61
C SER A 597 19.77 -15.63 16.06
N ASP A 598 20.70 -16.55 16.26
CA ASP A 598 21.29 -16.84 17.59
C ASP A 598 21.98 -15.61 18.20
N LEU A 599 22.40 -14.67 17.35
CA LEU A 599 23.03 -13.41 17.76
C LEU A 599 22.01 -12.52 18.50
N GLU A 600 20.72 -12.60 18.16
CA GLU A 600 19.70 -11.63 18.59
C GLU A 600 18.57 -12.18 19.47
N SER A 601 18.79 -13.32 20.15
CA SER A 601 17.83 -13.86 21.15
C SER A 601 16.53 -14.38 20.50
N GLU A 602 16.64 -15.49 19.75
CA GLU A 602 15.53 -16.31 19.20
C GLU A 602 14.31 -15.56 18.65
N LYS A 603 14.55 -14.54 17.82
CA LYS A 603 13.52 -13.89 16.99
C LYS A 603 13.93 -13.89 15.52
N THR A 604 12.96 -13.77 14.62
CA THR A 604 13.24 -13.65 13.18
C THR A 604 13.95 -12.33 12.88
N SER A 605 15.01 -12.40 12.08
CA SER A 605 15.77 -11.24 11.59
C SER A 605 15.98 -11.37 10.09
N LEU A 606 15.87 -10.24 9.40
CA LEU A 606 16.39 -10.07 8.05
C LEU A 606 17.78 -9.43 8.17
N ILE A 607 18.77 -9.87 7.39
CA ILE A 607 20.15 -9.38 7.53
C ILE A 607 20.66 -8.89 6.18
N TYR A 608 21.07 -7.62 6.12
CA TYR A 608 21.81 -7.07 4.99
C TYR A 608 23.28 -6.94 5.33
N SER A 609 24.13 -7.17 4.33
CA SER A 609 25.57 -7.10 4.47
C SER A 609 26.22 -6.20 3.42
N GLY A 610 27.07 -5.29 3.86
CA GLY A 610 27.88 -4.42 3.00
C GLY A 610 29.37 -4.67 3.21
N GLY A 611 30.14 -4.71 2.12
CA GLY A 611 31.58 -4.89 2.19
C GLY A 611 32.28 -3.57 2.53
N ILE A 612 33.07 -3.56 3.60
CA ILE A 612 33.85 -2.37 3.98
C ILE A 612 35.12 -2.38 3.14
N LEU A 613 35.12 -1.61 2.05
CA LEU A 613 36.20 -1.60 1.07
C LEU A 613 37.40 -0.78 1.53
N GLU A 614 38.57 -1.17 1.08
CA GLU A 614 39.81 -0.48 1.41
C GLU A 614 39.76 1.02 1.05
N ASN A 615 40.16 1.86 2.01
CA ASN A 615 40.17 3.33 1.90
C ASN A 615 38.80 3.95 1.55
N GLY A 616 37.68 3.25 1.82
CA GLY A 616 36.35 3.72 1.44
C GLY A 616 36.17 3.91 -0.07
N GLN A 617 36.97 3.22 -0.89
CA GLN A 617 36.91 3.34 -2.35
C GLN A 617 35.66 2.68 -2.91
N ARG A 618 35.17 3.19 -4.05
CA ARG A 618 34.05 2.60 -4.80
C ARG A 618 34.33 1.17 -5.30
N ILE A 619 35.61 0.83 -5.50
CA ILE A 619 36.07 -0.47 -5.96
C ILE A 619 37.31 -0.85 -5.17
N GLY A 620 37.33 -2.05 -4.59
CA GLY A 620 38.46 -2.50 -3.78
C GLY A 620 38.24 -3.87 -3.17
N LYS A 621 39.19 -4.29 -2.33
CA LYS A 621 39.06 -5.49 -1.52
C LYS A 621 38.31 -5.16 -0.22
N ALA A 622 37.37 -6.01 0.18
CA ALA A 622 36.72 -5.91 1.49
C ALA A 622 37.73 -6.21 2.62
N LEU A 623 37.86 -5.28 3.57
CA LEU A 623 38.64 -5.44 4.80
C LEU A 623 37.82 -6.10 5.92
N GLY A 624 36.49 -6.02 5.81
CA GLY A 624 35.51 -6.57 6.73
C GLY A 624 34.10 -6.34 6.19
N VAL A 625 33.09 -6.63 7.02
CA VAL A 625 31.68 -6.57 6.63
C VAL A 625 30.89 -5.78 7.67
N LEU A 626 30.02 -4.89 7.19
CA LEU A 626 28.92 -4.31 7.99
C LEU A 626 27.70 -5.22 7.85
N GLY A 627 27.20 -5.75 8.96
CA GLY A 627 25.92 -6.46 9.02
C GLY A 627 24.87 -5.61 9.71
N ILE A 628 23.71 -5.44 9.07
CA ILE A 628 22.56 -4.73 9.66
C ILE A 628 21.47 -5.76 9.91
N PHE A 629 21.02 -5.83 11.16
CA PHE A 629 19.99 -6.76 11.62
C PHE A 629 18.68 -6.00 11.77
N PHE A 630 17.70 -6.35 10.95
CA PHE A 630 16.38 -5.72 10.95
C PHE A 630 15.41 -6.52 11.82
N ASP A 631 14.59 -5.80 12.57
CA ASP A 631 13.44 -6.40 13.25
C ASP A 631 12.35 -6.70 12.22
N TRP A 632 12.34 -7.94 11.73
CA TRP A 632 11.44 -8.36 10.67
C TRP A 632 9.96 -8.27 11.08
N GLU A 633 9.63 -8.62 12.32
CA GLU A 633 8.25 -8.55 12.83
C GLU A 633 7.76 -7.09 12.88
N ALA A 634 8.59 -6.18 13.39
CA ALA A 634 8.27 -4.76 13.47
C ALA A 634 8.07 -4.13 12.09
N LEU A 635 8.77 -4.63 11.05
CA LEU A 635 8.62 -4.16 9.68
C LEU A 635 7.40 -4.76 8.97
N ALA A 636 7.23 -6.09 9.03
CA ALA A 636 6.25 -6.81 8.23
C ALA A 636 4.83 -6.69 8.79
N HIS A 637 4.66 -6.76 10.12
CA HIS A 637 3.34 -6.82 10.74
C HIS A 637 2.48 -5.56 10.47
N PRO A 638 2.98 -4.32 10.61
CA PRO A 638 2.19 -3.12 10.29
C PRO A 638 1.78 -3.02 8.82
N ILE A 639 2.60 -3.54 7.90
CA ILE A 639 2.28 -3.59 6.46
C ILE A 639 1.15 -4.59 6.21
N LEU A 640 1.30 -5.80 6.74
CA LEU A 640 0.30 -6.87 6.59
C LEU A 640 -1.03 -6.48 7.23
N GLU A 641 -1.00 -5.94 8.44
CA GLU A 641 -2.18 -5.46 9.18
C GLU A 641 -2.92 -4.37 8.40
N GLY A 642 -2.20 -3.44 7.76
CA GLY A 642 -2.77 -2.43 6.86
C GLY A 642 -3.51 -3.05 5.66
N CYS A 643 -3.09 -4.23 5.20
CA CYS A 643 -3.61 -4.91 4.02
C CYS A 643 -4.65 -6.01 4.35
N VAL A 644 -5.04 -6.20 5.61
CA VAL A 644 -6.11 -7.14 6.00
C VAL A 644 -7.46 -6.65 5.47
N PRO A 645 -8.32 -7.53 4.91
CA PRO A 645 -9.63 -7.14 4.42
C PRO A 645 -10.51 -6.61 5.56
N ARG A 646 -11.09 -5.42 5.36
CA ARG A 646 -11.98 -4.75 6.32
C ARG A 646 -13.35 -4.44 5.72
N ILE A 647 -14.39 -4.50 6.54
CA ILE A 647 -15.74 -4.00 6.23
C ILE A 647 -16.14 -3.06 7.37
N ASP A 648 -16.58 -1.85 7.04
CA ASP A 648 -16.92 -0.81 8.03
C ASP A 648 -15.82 -0.59 9.08
N ASN A 649 -14.55 -0.61 8.63
CA ASN A 649 -13.35 -0.46 9.46
C ASN A 649 -13.07 -1.60 10.46
N HIS A 650 -13.79 -2.72 10.36
CA HIS A 650 -13.54 -3.92 11.16
C HIS A 650 -12.90 -5.01 10.31
N ILE A 651 -11.94 -5.74 10.88
CA ILE A 651 -11.33 -6.91 10.24
C ILE A 651 -12.43 -7.94 9.97
N VAL A 652 -12.47 -8.46 8.75
CA VAL A 652 -13.41 -9.50 8.39
C VAL A 652 -13.03 -10.80 9.07
N GLU A 653 -14.02 -11.55 9.58
CA GLU A 653 -13.79 -12.85 10.21
C GLU A 653 -13.05 -13.81 9.27
N GLY A 654 -11.97 -14.44 9.77
CA GLY A 654 -11.08 -15.29 8.97
C GLY A 654 -10.30 -14.54 7.89
N GLY A 655 -10.24 -13.21 7.96
CA GLY A 655 -9.37 -12.37 7.16
C GLY A 655 -7.95 -12.36 7.70
N ALA A 656 -6.97 -12.68 6.85
CA ALA A 656 -5.56 -12.65 7.23
C ALA A 656 -4.68 -12.24 6.05
N SER A 657 -3.48 -11.77 6.34
CA SER A 657 -2.45 -11.47 5.35
C SER A 657 -1.11 -12.04 5.81
N PHE A 658 -0.32 -12.58 4.88
CA PHE A 658 0.97 -13.18 5.17
C PHE A 658 1.93 -13.11 3.97
N PHE A 659 3.23 -13.14 4.25
CA PHE A 659 4.29 -13.23 3.25
C PHE A 659 4.89 -14.62 3.20
N THR A 660 5.28 -15.07 2.01
CA THR A 660 6.06 -16.30 1.82
C THR A 660 7.38 -16.04 1.11
N ASN A 661 8.41 -16.80 1.50
CA ASN A 661 9.72 -16.80 0.83
C ASN A 661 9.74 -17.73 -0.40
N THR A 662 10.91 -17.87 -1.03
CA THR A 662 11.12 -18.74 -2.20
C THR A 662 10.87 -20.21 -1.95
N ASP A 663 11.02 -20.67 -0.70
CA ASP A 663 10.73 -22.04 -0.26
C ASP A 663 9.26 -22.25 0.17
N HIS A 664 8.41 -21.25 -0.09
CA HIS A 664 6.99 -21.21 0.27
C HIS A 664 6.72 -21.33 1.77
N GLN A 665 7.70 -20.94 2.59
CA GLN A 665 7.56 -20.83 4.04
C GLN A 665 6.98 -19.46 4.39
N ILE A 666 6.05 -19.45 5.33
CA ILE A 666 5.49 -18.21 5.88
C ILE A 666 6.60 -17.50 6.64
N ILE A 667 6.91 -16.26 6.25
CA ILE A 667 7.91 -15.43 6.94
C ILE A 667 7.28 -14.40 7.86
N ALA A 668 6.03 -14.01 7.65
CA ALA A 668 5.26 -13.16 8.55
C ALA A 668 3.76 -13.37 8.32
N SER A 669 2.95 -13.23 9.37
CA SER A 669 1.49 -13.40 9.33
C SER A 669 0.77 -12.45 10.29
N THR A 670 -0.47 -12.10 9.99
CA THR A 670 -1.40 -11.43 10.94
C THR A 670 -2.22 -12.43 11.75
N ASP A 671 -2.22 -13.70 11.36
CA ASP A 671 -2.96 -14.79 12.03
C ASP A 671 -2.01 -15.96 12.26
N GLU A 672 -1.27 -15.90 13.37
CA GLU A 672 -0.30 -16.94 13.75
C GLU A 672 -0.97 -18.25 14.18
N GLU A 673 -2.26 -18.24 14.52
CA GLU A 673 -2.99 -19.44 14.92
C GLU A 673 -3.25 -20.36 13.72
N HIS A 674 -3.62 -19.79 12.57
CA HIS A 674 -3.94 -20.56 11.36
C HIS A 674 -2.81 -20.57 10.32
N PHE A 675 -1.99 -19.51 10.29
CA PHE A 675 -0.91 -19.28 9.33
C PHE A 675 0.39 -18.98 10.06
N THR A 676 0.93 -19.98 10.74
CA THR A 676 2.11 -19.83 11.61
C THR A 676 3.40 -19.58 10.82
N THR A 677 4.18 -18.60 11.27
CA THR A 677 5.51 -18.31 10.73
C THR A 677 6.45 -19.53 10.81
N GLY A 678 7.21 -19.78 9.75
CA GLY A 678 8.11 -20.92 9.57
C GLY A 678 7.47 -22.15 8.92
N ASN A 679 6.14 -22.26 8.90
CA ASN A 679 5.46 -23.39 8.25
C ASN A 679 5.34 -23.18 6.74
N GLN A 680 5.32 -24.29 5.98
CA GLN A 680 4.94 -24.25 4.58
C GLN A 680 3.43 -24.14 4.42
N VAL A 681 2.99 -23.25 3.55
CA VAL A 681 1.56 -23.03 3.33
C VAL A 681 1.03 -23.93 2.21
N SER A 682 -0.11 -24.59 2.43
CA SER A 682 -0.77 -25.42 1.42
C SER A 682 -1.80 -24.61 0.64
N ILE A 683 -1.34 -23.75 -0.26
CA ILE A 683 -2.19 -22.94 -1.16
C ILE A 683 -2.16 -23.48 -2.60
N PRO A 684 -3.04 -23.01 -3.51
CA PRO A 684 -3.12 -23.53 -4.88
C PRO A 684 -1.81 -23.31 -5.65
N THR A 685 -1.44 -24.26 -6.51
CA THR A 685 -0.20 -24.20 -7.30
C THR A 685 -0.11 -22.92 -8.13
N ALA A 686 -1.23 -22.43 -8.68
CA ALA A 686 -1.28 -21.19 -9.44
C ALA A 686 -0.84 -19.96 -8.62
N ASN A 687 -1.09 -19.96 -7.30
CA ASN A 687 -0.69 -18.90 -6.38
C ASN A 687 0.78 -19.05 -5.90
N LEU A 688 1.37 -20.23 -6.04
CA LEU A 688 2.77 -20.51 -5.68
C LEU A 688 3.73 -20.26 -6.85
N THR A 689 3.30 -20.56 -8.08
CA THR A 689 4.15 -20.50 -9.28
C THR A 689 3.98 -19.19 -10.06
N LEU A 690 3.83 -18.08 -9.34
CA LEU A 690 3.72 -16.76 -9.94
C LEU A 690 5.05 -16.31 -10.54
N LYS A 691 4.99 -15.61 -11.68
CA LYS A 691 6.13 -14.89 -12.24
C LYS A 691 6.31 -13.53 -11.57
N GLU A 692 7.46 -12.91 -11.80
CA GLU A 692 7.78 -11.56 -11.32
C GLU A 692 6.67 -10.56 -11.68
N GLY A 693 6.13 -9.88 -10.67
CA GLY A 693 5.01 -8.92 -10.79
C GLY A 693 3.65 -9.52 -11.13
N GLU A 694 3.53 -10.84 -11.27
CA GLU A 694 2.26 -11.50 -11.55
C GLU A 694 1.39 -11.53 -10.30
N SER A 695 0.08 -11.37 -10.50
CA SER A 695 -0.92 -11.50 -9.45
C SER A 695 -2.02 -12.46 -9.88
N THR A 696 -2.53 -13.24 -8.94
CA THR A 696 -3.62 -14.18 -9.19
C THR A 696 -4.55 -14.30 -8.00
N ALA A 697 -5.76 -14.76 -8.28
CA ALA A 697 -6.77 -15.08 -7.30
C ALA A 697 -7.03 -16.60 -7.32
N GLY A 698 -7.36 -17.16 -6.16
CA GLY A 698 -7.60 -18.59 -6.03
C GLY A 698 -8.45 -18.94 -4.82
N MET A 699 -8.56 -20.24 -4.58
CA MET A 699 -9.31 -20.80 -3.46
C MET A 699 -8.66 -22.06 -2.94
N PHE A 700 -8.74 -22.27 -1.62
CA PHE A 700 -8.20 -23.46 -0.98
C PHE A 700 -8.97 -23.81 0.29
N LEU A 701 -8.77 -25.04 0.77
CA LEU A 701 -9.30 -25.52 2.04
C LEU A 701 -8.16 -25.56 3.06
N ALA A 702 -8.33 -24.90 4.19
CA ALA A 702 -7.40 -24.93 5.31
C ALA A 702 -8.16 -25.02 6.63
N ASN A 703 -7.68 -25.83 7.57
CA ASN A 703 -8.27 -25.97 8.91
C ASN A 703 -9.78 -26.29 8.90
N GLY A 704 -10.24 -27.04 7.89
CA GLY A 704 -11.65 -27.39 7.71
C GLY A 704 -12.55 -26.26 7.20
N LYS A 705 -11.99 -25.09 6.88
CA LYS A 705 -12.69 -23.94 6.31
C LYS A 705 -12.22 -23.66 4.87
N LYS A 706 -13.11 -23.15 4.03
CA LYS A 706 -12.80 -22.69 2.67
C LYS A 706 -12.36 -21.22 2.71
N TYR A 707 -11.22 -20.94 2.08
CA TYR A 707 -10.64 -19.61 1.96
C TYR A 707 -10.56 -19.19 0.50
N ILE A 708 -10.86 -17.91 0.25
CA ILE A 708 -10.48 -17.20 -0.97
C ILE A 708 -9.14 -16.49 -0.75
N ILE A 709 -8.31 -16.42 -1.78
CA ILE A 709 -6.95 -15.87 -1.70
C ILE A 709 -6.64 -14.96 -2.88
N GLY A 710 -6.06 -13.80 -2.60
CA GLY A 710 -5.33 -12.97 -3.56
C GLY A 710 -3.84 -13.12 -3.32
N SER A 711 -3.04 -13.19 -4.39
CA SER A 711 -1.58 -13.35 -4.28
C SER A 711 -0.86 -12.51 -5.32
N THR A 712 0.26 -11.93 -4.92
CA THR A 712 1.13 -11.14 -5.80
C THR A 712 2.59 -11.46 -5.50
N LYS A 713 3.37 -11.74 -6.53
CA LYS A 713 4.83 -11.92 -6.41
C LYS A 713 5.54 -10.58 -6.64
N THR A 714 6.62 -10.35 -5.91
CA THR A 714 7.48 -9.17 -6.10
C THR A 714 7.85 -8.95 -7.57
N LYS A 715 7.88 -7.68 -7.97
CA LYS A 715 8.43 -7.18 -9.23
C LYS A 715 9.74 -6.41 -9.03
N GLY A 716 10.20 -6.36 -7.78
CA GLY A 716 11.18 -5.38 -7.32
C GLY A 716 10.65 -3.95 -7.31
N TYR A 717 11.56 -3.03 -7.03
CA TYR A 717 11.32 -1.60 -7.01
C TYR A 717 12.59 -0.86 -7.49
N ARG A 718 12.44 -0.08 -8.57
CA ARG A 718 13.55 0.58 -9.28
C ARG A 718 14.67 -0.42 -9.64
N GLU A 719 15.90 -0.19 -9.21
CA GLU A 719 17.05 -1.09 -9.40
C GLU A 719 17.10 -2.30 -8.45
N TYR A 720 16.26 -2.32 -7.40
CA TYR A 720 16.18 -3.43 -6.46
C TYR A 720 15.21 -4.50 -6.97
N ARG A 721 15.69 -5.74 -7.12
CA ARG A 721 14.91 -6.84 -7.71
C ARG A 721 13.89 -7.49 -6.78
N GLY A 722 13.89 -7.15 -5.48
CA GLY A 722 13.11 -7.90 -4.48
C GLY A 722 13.79 -9.20 -4.07
N LEU A 723 13.20 -9.88 -3.08
CA LEU A 723 13.68 -11.17 -2.54
C LEU A 723 12.86 -12.36 -3.06
N GLU A 724 12.23 -12.22 -4.23
CA GLU A 724 11.31 -13.20 -4.83
C GLU A 724 10.12 -13.63 -3.94
N TRP A 725 9.81 -12.85 -2.91
CA TRP A 725 8.71 -13.09 -2.00
C TRP A 725 7.34 -12.91 -2.65
N THR A 726 6.35 -13.55 -2.05
CA THR A 726 4.94 -13.46 -2.45
C THR A 726 4.09 -13.01 -1.26
N ALA A 727 3.21 -12.03 -1.47
CA ALA A 727 2.21 -11.65 -0.49
C ALA A 727 0.90 -12.38 -0.77
N HIS A 728 0.23 -12.78 0.30
CA HIS A 728 -1.06 -13.45 0.26
C HIS A 728 -2.04 -12.73 1.17
N VAL A 729 -3.25 -12.52 0.69
CA VAL A 729 -4.36 -11.98 1.50
C VAL A 729 -5.54 -12.94 1.34
N VAL A 730 -6.05 -13.41 2.47
CA VAL A 730 -7.08 -14.45 2.53
C VAL A 730 -8.31 -13.99 3.28
N ARG A 731 -9.45 -14.60 2.96
CA ARG A 731 -10.71 -14.43 3.68
C ARG A 731 -11.50 -15.74 3.70
N SER A 732 -12.07 -16.08 4.84
CA SER A 732 -13.00 -17.21 4.97
C SER A 732 -14.29 -16.95 4.20
N ILE A 733 -14.82 -17.96 3.52
CA ILE A 733 -16.17 -17.91 2.95
C ILE A 733 -17.23 -18.48 3.90
N ASP A 734 -16.81 -19.32 4.84
CA ASP A 734 -17.69 -20.04 5.78
C ASP A 734 -18.16 -19.16 6.93
#